data_AF-A0A6I8NFT6-F1
#
_entry.id   AF-A0A6I8NFT6-F1
#
_cell.length_a   1.000
_cell.length_b   1.000
_cell.length_c   1.000
_cell.angle_alpha   90.00
_cell.angle_beta   90.00
_cell.angle_gamma   90.00
#
_symmetry.space_group_name_H-M   'P 1'
#
loop_
_entity.id
_entity.type
_entity.pdbx_description
1 polymer ?
#
loop_
_entity_poly.entity_id
_entity_poly.type
_entity_poly.pdbx_seq_one_letter_code
_entity_poly.pdbx_strand_id
1 'polypeptide(L)'
;KHWSRYNQIWLDTIPVPCGTPSLNPSFTDEVPEAQRSEVTSQGHTADQWRRHSAHQAEPPSAVSDACHPSHLTHSNTFYMRTFGYNTIDVVPAYEHYANSQLPGEVKKGRPTLADLHSFLKVKAKPRGPRLTHEGRPGRGRGGRGGSLCLGHLPSSGYRRPPRRAHSVSGEAEKQRSREATCSLPTANFQPRRSGGILSVQVRCMLNIWGVILYLRLPWITAQAGIALTWVIVLLSVTVTTITGLSISAISTNGKVKSGGTYFLISRSLGPELGGSIGLIFAFANAVAVAMHTVGFAETVRDLLQEYGSPIVDPTNDIRIIGVVTVTVLLAISLAGMEWESKAQVLFFLVIMVSFANYFVGTLIPPSEEKAAKGFFSYRADIFAQNFVPNWRGAEGSFFGMFSIFFPSATGILAGANISGDLKDPAVAIPKGTLMAIFWTTVSYLAISATIGSCVVRDASGGLNDTVPPGSPDCEGLACGYGWNFTQCMQGQNCHYGLSNYYQTMSMVSGFAPLITAGIFGATLSSALACLVSAAKVFQCLCEDQLYPLIGFFGKGYGKNNEPIRGYLLAYAIAVGFILIAELNTIAPIISNFFLCSYALINFSCFHASITNSPGWRPSFRYYSKWAALFGAVISVVIMFLLTWWAALIAIAIVIFLLGYVLYKKPEVNWGSSVQAGSYNMALNYSVGLNEVEEHIKNYRPQCLVLTGPPNFRPALVDFVGTFTRNLSLMICGNVLIGPRKQKMPELRLSSNGHTKWLNKRRIKSFYTDVIAEDFRSGVQILMQASGLGRMKPNILVIGYKRNWQSAHPGALEDYIGILSCLHPISLVDSGAMDAEQQASTIFQSEQGKKTIDIYWLFDDGGLTLLIPYLLGRKKRWSKCKIRVFVGGQINRMDEERKTFLALLLTTLLSSLSTKRFEDLIAPFRLNDGFKDEATVNEMRHDCPWKISDEEITKHKIKVGYRVERALRTRATLQRIAAFNHCLSYCLFLPFRTLPVGRKGKCPSSLYMAWLETLSQDLRPPVILTRGNQENVLTFYCQ
;
A
#
# COMPACT_ATOMS: atom_id res chain seq x y z
N LYS A 1 -19.80 -21.67 29.07
CA LYS A 1 -20.71 -20.62 28.53
C LYS A 1 -20.05 -20.06 27.26
N HIS A 2 -20.61 -20.08 26.04
CA HIS A 2 -21.81 -20.73 25.49
C HIS A 2 -21.39 -21.65 24.33
N TRP A 3 -21.90 -22.89 24.24
CA TRP A 3 -21.95 -23.67 22.99
C TRP A 3 -22.87 -24.90 23.14
N SER A 4 -24.18 -24.67 23.36
CA SER A 4 -25.23 -25.70 23.21
C SER A 4 -26.61 -25.04 23.18
N ARG A 5 -27.29 -25.15 22.03
CA ARG A 5 -28.75 -25.05 21.76
C ARG A 5 -28.96 -25.20 20.25
N TYR A 6 -30.18 -25.56 19.84
CA TYR A 6 -30.58 -25.93 18.47
C TYR A 6 -30.02 -27.26 17.95
N ASN A 7 -30.55 -28.37 18.50
CA ASN A 7 -30.72 -29.59 17.71
C ASN A 7 -31.92 -30.42 18.25
N GLN A 8 -33.14 -29.90 18.08
CA GLN A 8 -34.41 -30.59 18.35
C GLN A 8 -35.61 -29.80 17.75
N ILE A 9 -36.81 -30.38 17.83
CA ILE A 9 -38.12 -29.86 17.36
C ILE A 9 -38.31 -29.84 15.82
N TRP A 10 -38.78 -30.96 15.26
CA TRP A 10 -40.14 -31.08 14.69
C TRP A 10 -40.36 -32.47 14.05
N LEU A 11 -41.30 -33.22 14.60
CA LEU A 11 -42.01 -34.35 14.00
C LEU A 11 -43.47 -34.27 14.51
N ASP A 12 -44.37 -35.00 13.85
CA ASP A 12 -45.84 -34.98 14.02
C ASP A 12 -46.52 -33.64 13.61
N THR A 13 -47.79 -33.60 13.17
CA THR A 13 -48.87 -34.59 13.31
C THR A 13 -49.66 -34.87 12.00
N ILE A 14 -50.41 -35.97 12.01
CA ILE A 14 -51.19 -36.62 10.92
C ILE A 14 -52.57 -35.95 10.69
N PRO A 15 -53.41 -36.42 9.72
CA PRO A 15 -54.45 -37.41 10.07
C PRO A 15 -54.64 -38.57 9.06
N VAL A 16 -55.37 -39.60 9.51
CA VAL A 16 -55.61 -40.92 8.86
C VAL A 16 -56.95 -40.93 8.07
N PRO A 17 -57.20 -41.91 7.17
CA PRO A 17 -57.75 -43.23 7.56
C PRO A 17 -57.22 -44.42 6.71
N CYS A 18 -57.45 -45.72 7.01
CA CYS A 18 -57.71 -46.50 8.24
C CYS A 18 -57.60 -48.01 7.89
N GLY A 19 -57.41 -48.91 8.86
CA GLY A 19 -57.53 -50.37 8.66
C GLY A 19 -56.65 -51.25 9.57
N THR A 20 -57.28 -52.15 10.33
CA THR A 20 -56.71 -53.19 11.23
C THR A 20 -57.34 -54.55 10.87
N PRO A 21 -56.89 -55.75 11.34
CA PRO A 21 -56.13 -55.99 12.59
C PRO A 21 -55.04 -57.10 12.60
N SER A 22 -54.37 -57.18 13.77
CA SER A 22 -53.83 -58.37 14.48
C SER A 22 -52.82 -59.32 13.81
N LEU A 23 -51.62 -59.42 14.42
CA LEU A 23 -51.20 -60.59 15.23
C LEU A 23 -49.91 -60.32 16.04
N ASN A 24 -49.90 -60.76 17.30
CA ASN A 24 -48.73 -60.96 18.19
C ASN A 24 -48.38 -62.49 18.15
N PRO A 25 -47.28 -63.04 18.74
CA PRO A 25 -46.47 -62.57 19.90
C PRO A 25 -44.93 -62.83 19.68
N SER A 26 -43.95 -63.05 20.60
CA SER A 26 -43.55 -62.59 21.96
C SER A 26 -42.23 -63.28 22.41
N PHE A 27 -41.59 -62.84 23.53
CA PHE A 27 -40.47 -63.50 24.29
C PHE A 27 -39.08 -63.60 23.57
N THR A 28 -37.89 -63.68 24.19
CA THR A 28 -37.31 -63.15 25.48
C THR A 28 -35.76 -63.31 25.50
N ASP A 29 -35.07 -62.41 26.21
CA ASP A 29 -33.92 -62.60 27.13
C ASP A 29 -32.54 -63.25 26.75
N GLU A 30 -31.63 -63.05 27.72
CA GLU A 30 -30.32 -63.67 28.06
C GLU A 30 -28.98 -63.15 27.48
N VAL A 31 -28.00 -63.09 28.41
CA VAL A 31 -26.59 -62.65 28.32
C VAL A 31 -25.80 -63.37 29.44
N PRO A 32 -24.69 -64.07 29.12
CA PRO A 32 -23.37 -63.77 29.71
C PRO A 32 -22.22 -63.86 28.67
N GLU A 33 -21.05 -63.21 28.72
CA GLU A 33 -20.11 -62.71 29.76
C GLU A 33 -18.83 -63.61 29.91
N ALA A 34 -17.71 -63.01 30.37
CA ALA A 34 -16.33 -63.55 30.55
C ALA A 34 -15.42 -63.58 29.29
N GLN A 35 -14.09 -63.37 29.33
CA GLN A 35 -13.16 -63.04 30.45
C GLN A 35 -11.84 -62.36 29.96
N ARG A 36 -11.19 -61.56 30.84
CA ARG A 36 -9.73 -61.27 31.11
C ARG A 36 -8.63 -61.39 30.00
N SER A 37 -7.46 -60.70 30.05
CA SER A 37 -6.80 -59.81 31.06
C SER A 37 -5.65 -58.95 30.46
N GLU A 38 -5.13 -57.98 31.23
CA GLU A 38 -4.03 -57.05 30.89
C GLU A 38 -2.61 -57.57 31.24
N VAL A 39 -1.55 -56.99 30.64
CA VAL A 39 -0.20 -56.71 31.23
C VAL A 39 0.42 -55.47 30.54
N THR A 40 1.29 -54.70 31.23
CA THR A 40 2.09 -53.56 30.68
C THR A 40 3.54 -53.56 31.21
N SER A 41 4.52 -53.00 30.47
CA SER A 41 5.81 -52.49 31.03
C SER A 41 6.67 -51.63 30.07
N GLN A 42 7.65 -50.91 30.65
CA GLN A 42 8.69 -50.02 30.07
C GLN A 42 9.89 -50.83 29.48
N GLY A 43 10.98 -50.30 28.87
CA GLY A 43 11.41 -48.95 28.45
C GLY A 43 12.95 -48.83 28.16
N HIS A 44 13.44 -47.62 27.84
CA HIS A 44 14.86 -47.13 27.86
C HIS A 44 15.93 -47.36 26.72
N THR A 45 16.78 -46.32 26.57
CA THR A 45 18.22 -46.22 26.13
C THR A 45 18.76 -46.51 24.69
N ALA A 46 19.07 -45.41 23.97
CA ALA A 46 20.42 -44.89 23.57
C ALA A 46 21.45 -45.62 22.63
N ASP A 47 22.19 -44.74 21.90
CA ASP A 47 23.57 -44.80 21.36
C ASP A 47 24.06 -45.60 20.10
N GLN A 48 24.25 -44.84 19.00
CA GLN A 48 25.55 -44.51 18.33
C GLN A 48 26.31 -45.54 17.42
N TRP A 49 27.21 -45.01 16.56
CA TRP A 49 28.22 -45.66 15.65
C TRP A 49 27.74 -46.24 14.29
N ARG A 50 28.61 -46.53 13.29
CA ARG A 50 29.53 -45.63 12.51
C ARG A 50 30.12 -46.31 11.22
N ARG A 51 29.97 -45.65 10.05
CA ARG A 51 30.84 -45.66 8.81
C ARG A 51 31.13 -46.94 7.97
N HIS A 52 31.51 -46.68 6.70
CA HIS A 52 32.33 -47.46 5.74
C HIS A 52 31.69 -48.74 5.11
N SER A 53 31.99 -49.15 3.87
CA SER A 53 32.85 -48.58 2.79
C SER A 53 32.35 -48.99 1.38
N ALA A 54 33.05 -48.60 0.30
CA ALA A 54 32.64 -48.79 -1.11
C ALA A 54 33.58 -49.71 -1.94
N HIS A 55 33.19 -50.11 -3.16
CA HIS A 55 34.10 -50.37 -4.32
C HIS A 55 33.33 -50.42 -5.67
N GLN A 56 34.03 -50.66 -6.80
CA GLN A 56 33.61 -50.39 -8.19
C GLN A 56 33.67 -51.64 -9.10
N ALA A 57 32.95 -51.64 -10.23
CA ALA A 57 33.33 -52.30 -11.50
C ALA A 57 32.44 -51.86 -12.70
N GLU A 58 32.98 -51.90 -13.92
CA GLU A 58 32.29 -51.76 -15.22
C GLU A 58 32.71 -52.95 -16.16
N PRO A 59 32.58 -52.92 -17.51
CA PRO A 59 31.41 -53.33 -18.29
C PRO A 59 31.75 -54.43 -19.34
N PRO A 60 30.90 -54.66 -20.37
CA PRO A 60 31.44 -54.83 -21.73
C PRO A 60 30.65 -54.14 -22.87
N SER A 61 31.23 -54.16 -24.08
CA SER A 61 30.80 -53.57 -25.37
C SER A 61 30.07 -54.61 -26.28
N ALA A 62 29.72 -54.43 -27.57
CA ALA A 62 30.06 -53.48 -28.66
C ALA A 62 28.92 -53.44 -29.75
N VAL A 63 28.74 -52.38 -30.58
CA VAL A 63 29.21 -52.17 -32.00
C VAL A 63 28.58 -53.15 -33.02
N SER A 64 28.16 -52.84 -34.27
CA SER A 64 28.30 -51.71 -35.24
C SER A 64 27.02 -51.53 -36.14
N ASP A 65 27.03 -50.88 -37.32
CA ASP A 65 27.16 -49.44 -37.70
C ASP A 65 26.78 -49.24 -39.20
N ALA A 66 26.35 -48.04 -39.64
CA ALA A 66 26.15 -47.69 -41.07
C ALA A 66 26.18 -46.16 -41.34
N CYS A 67 26.72 -45.72 -42.49
CA CYS A 67 27.29 -44.37 -42.68
C CYS A 67 26.36 -43.17 -43.01
N HIS A 68 26.68 -42.04 -42.35
CA HIS A 68 26.97 -40.65 -42.81
C HIS A 68 27.32 -40.39 -44.31
N PRO A 69 27.50 -39.11 -44.80
CA PRO A 69 27.72 -37.80 -44.13
C PRO A 69 26.72 -36.67 -44.55
N SER A 70 26.68 -35.44 -44.00
CA SER A 70 27.73 -34.42 -43.69
C SER A 70 27.36 -33.53 -42.47
N HIS A 71 28.26 -33.20 -41.52
CA HIS A 71 29.32 -32.16 -41.54
C HIS A 71 28.79 -30.72 -41.76
N LEU A 72 29.04 -29.66 -40.96
CA LEU A 72 29.76 -29.32 -39.70
C LEU A 72 29.04 -28.04 -39.15
N THR A 73 29.05 -27.52 -37.91
CA THR A 73 29.58 -27.79 -36.55
C THR A 73 28.77 -26.90 -35.55
N HIS A 74 28.99 -26.75 -34.22
CA HIS A 74 30.10 -27.07 -33.30
C HIS A 74 29.58 -27.31 -31.85
N SER A 75 30.46 -27.82 -30.99
CA SER A 75 30.40 -27.80 -29.51
C SER A 75 30.43 -26.37 -28.91
N ASN A 76 29.93 -26.06 -27.70
CA ASN A 76 30.14 -26.77 -26.44
C ASN A 76 29.10 -26.45 -25.34
N THR A 77 29.06 -27.29 -24.30
CA THR A 77 28.33 -27.08 -23.03
C THR A 77 28.95 -25.98 -22.16
N PHE A 78 28.13 -25.19 -21.44
CA PHE A 78 28.48 -24.68 -20.09
C PHE A 78 27.27 -24.08 -19.34
N TYR A 79 27.28 -24.24 -18.01
CA TYR A 79 26.42 -23.60 -16.98
C TYR A 79 24.89 -23.78 -17.01
N MET A 80 24.47 -24.95 -16.51
CA MET A 80 23.29 -25.05 -15.65
C MET A 80 23.71 -24.94 -14.18
N ARG A 81 23.62 -23.73 -13.59
CA ARG A 81 23.73 -23.31 -12.16
C ARG A 81 23.76 -21.77 -12.21
N THR A 82 23.06 -21.00 -11.38
CA THR A 82 22.75 -21.20 -9.95
C THR A 82 21.31 -20.79 -9.55
N PHE A 83 20.77 -21.49 -8.55
CA PHE A 83 19.82 -20.94 -7.58
C PHE A 83 20.54 -20.91 -6.23
N GLY A 84 20.47 -19.79 -5.50
CA GLY A 84 21.01 -19.70 -4.13
C GLY A 84 21.61 -18.35 -3.77
N TYR A 85 21.01 -17.70 -2.77
CA TYR A 85 21.49 -16.68 -1.81
C TYR A 85 22.66 -15.72 -2.14
N ASN A 86 22.47 -14.47 -1.68
CA ASN A 86 23.48 -13.43 -1.45
C ASN A 86 24.26 -12.90 -2.68
N THR A 87 23.62 -12.01 -3.44
CA THR A 87 24.33 -10.97 -4.22
C THR A 87 24.33 -9.64 -3.46
N ILE A 88 25.34 -9.44 -2.60
CA ILE A 88 25.70 -8.10 -2.09
C ILE A 88 26.55 -7.39 -3.16
N ASP A 89 25.94 -7.20 -4.33
CA ASP A 89 26.63 -6.60 -5.47
C ASP A 89 26.39 -5.10 -5.51
N VAL A 90 27.49 -4.35 -5.47
CA VAL A 90 27.50 -2.94 -5.87
C VAL A 90 27.07 -2.86 -7.33
N VAL A 91 26.23 -1.86 -7.68
CA VAL A 91 25.81 -1.63 -9.07
C VAL A 91 27.03 -1.61 -9.98
N PRO A 92 27.17 -2.53 -10.96
CA PRO A 92 28.35 -2.60 -11.80
C PRO A 92 28.64 -1.26 -12.46
N ALA A 93 29.90 -0.81 -12.41
CA ALA A 93 30.31 0.43 -13.06
C ALA A 93 30.04 0.30 -14.56
N TYR A 94 29.15 1.15 -15.08
CA TYR A 94 28.70 1.12 -16.48
C TYR A 94 29.85 1.12 -17.49
N GLU A 95 30.96 1.78 -17.15
CA GLU A 95 32.19 1.85 -17.93
C GLU A 95 32.82 0.48 -18.22
N HIS A 96 32.60 -0.53 -17.37
CA HIS A 96 33.12 -1.88 -17.57
C HIS A 96 32.43 -2.60 -18.75
N TYR A 97 31.17 -2.27 -19.04
CA TYR A 97 30.44 -2.74 -20.22
C TYR A 97 30.57 -1.81 -21.43
N ALA A 98 31.12 -0.60 -21.25
CA ALA A 98 31.27 0.38 -22.35
C ALA A 98 32.43 0.07 -23.30
N ASN A 99 33.34 -0.84 -22.92
CA ASN A 99 34.61 -1.09 -23.61
C ASN A 99 34.74 -2.51 -24.23
N SER A 100 33.68 -3.33 -24.21
CA SER A 100 33.70 -4.65 -24.86
C SER A 100 33.72 -4.50 -26.39
N GLN A 101 34.88 -4.71 -27.01
CA GLN A 101 35.02 -4.67 -28.47
C GLN A 101 34.39 -5.88 -29.15
N LEU A 102 33.66 -5.64 -30.25
CA LEU A 102 33.43 -6.64 -31.29
C LEU A 102 34.41 -6.35 -32.44
N PRO A 103 35.19 -7.33 -32.92
CA PRO A 103 36.12 -7.09 -34.02
C PRO A 103 35.38 -6.69 -35.32
N GLY A 104 35.71 -5.52 -35.88
CA GLY A 104 35.31 -5.13 -37.24
C GLY A 104 34.49 -3.84 -37.38
N GLU A 105 33.88 -3.28 -36.32
CA GLU A 105 33.11 -2.03 -36.44
C GLU A 105 33.95 -0.76 -36.18
N VAL A 106 33.75 0.26 -37.03
CA VAL A 106 34.40 1.58 -36.89
C VAL A 106 33.71 2.42 -35.81
N LYS A 107 34.53 3.02 -34.94
CA LYS A 107 34.17 3.77 -33.73
C LYS A 107 33.25 4.97 -33.99
N LYS A 108 31.93 4.77 -33.97
CA LYS A 108 30.94 5.86 -34.01
C LYS A 108 30.98 6.66 -32.70
N GLY A 109 31.26 7.96 -32.82
CA GLY A 109 31.25 8.88 -31.69
C GLY A 109 29.86 9.01 -31.03
N ARG A 110 29.83 9.21 -29.72
CA ARG A 110 28.58 9.41 -28.96
C ARG A 110 27.86 10.67 -29.45
N PRO A 111 26.58 10.60 -29.89
CA PRO A 111 25.81 11.79 -30.21
C PRO A 111 25.60 12.64 -28.95
N THR A 112 25.70 13.95 -29.10
CA THR A 112 25.48 14.91 -28.01
C THR A 112 23.99 14.98 -27.63
N LEU A 113 23.70 15.62 -26.49
CA LEU A 113 22.32 15.88 -26.09
C LEU A 113 21.58 16.78 -27.11
N ALA A 114 22.30 17.68 -27.79
CA ALA A 114 21.74 18.52 -28.84
C ALA A 114 21.32 17.70 -30.07
N ASP A 115 22.14 16.73 -30.48
CA ASP A 115 21.85 15.85 -31.63
C ASP A 115 20.59 15.01 -31.38
N LEU A 116 20.49 14.41 -30.19
CA LEU A 116 19.29 13.67 -29.74
C LEU A 116 18.02 14.54 -29.70
N HIS A 117 18.14 15.81 -29.29
CA HIS A 117 17.03 16.76 -29.35
C HIS A 117 16.66 17.19 -30.78
N SER A 118 17.60 17.16 -31.74
CA SER A 118 17.32 17.43 -33.15
C SER A 118 16.44 16.33 -33.77
N PHE A 119 16.76 15.04 -33.53
CA PHE A 119 15.98 13.90 -34.01
C PHE A 119 14.54 13.89 -33.46
N LEU A 120 14.33 14.38 -32.23
CA LEU A 120 12.99 14.53 -31.64
C LEU A 120 12.20 15.68 -32.30
N LYS A 121 12.84 16.80 -32.64
CA LYS A 121 12.18 17.92 -33.35
C LYS A 121 11.70 17.55 -34.76
N VAL A 122 12.45 16.72 -35.49
CA VAL A 122 12.12 16.36 -36.89
C VAL A 122 10.79 15.58 -37.01
N LYS A 123 10.36 14.85 -35.98
CA LYS A 123 9.08 14.11 -36.00
C LYS A 123 7.84 14.98 -35.70
N ALA A 124 7.99 16.27 -35.43
CA ALA A 124 6.90 17.16 -34.98
C ALA A 124 6.61 18.31 -35.96
N LYS A 125 6.21 18.00 -37.20
CA LYS A 125 5.54 18.93 -38.13
C LYS A 125 4.37 18.24 -38.86
N PRO A 126 3.22 18.91 -39.06
CA PRO A 126 2.10 18.36 -39.82
C PRO A 126 2.42 18.30 -41.33
N ARG A 127 1.79 17.36 -42.05
CA ARG A 127 1.93 17.21 -43.51
C ARG A 127 1.03 18.20 -44.25
N GLY A 128 1.62 19.10 -45.03
CA GLY A 128 0.98 19.75 -46.18
C GLY A 128 1.19 18.97 -47.48
N PRO A 129 0.45 19.26 -48.57
CA PRO A 129 0.44 18.43 -49.78
C PRO A 129 1.59 18.71 -50.77
N ARG A 130 2.14 17.60 -51.29
CA ARG A 130 2.76 17.32 -52.61
C ARG A 130 3.33 18.46 -53.49
N LEU A 131 4.62 18.27 -53.87
CA LEU A 131 5.23 18.45 -55.22
C LEU A 131 5.24 19.89 -55.81
N THR A 132 6.13 20.31 -56.72
CA THR A 132 7.01 19.62 -57.69
C THR A 132 8.39 20.26 -57.85
N HIS A 133 9.38 19.45 -58.24
CA HIS A 133 10.55 19.69 -59.14
C HIS A 133 11.28 21.04 -59.27
N GLU A 134 12.60 20.94 -59.48
CA GLU A 134 13.46 22.01 -60.02
C GLU A 134 13.01 22.45 -61.43
N GLY A 135 13.32 23.69 -61.81
CA GLY A 135 13.07 24.21 -63.16
C GLY A 135 14.27 24.93 -63.77
N ARG A 136 14.17 25.29 -65.05
CA ARG A 136 15.00 26.30 -65.75
C ARG A 136 14.18 27.00 -66.86
N PRO A 137 14.62 28.15 -67.42
CA PRO A 137 13.70 29.23 -67.79
C PRO A 137 13.38 29.38 -69.29
N GLY A 138 12.30 30.10 -69.62
CA GLY A 138 12.06 30.57 -70.99
C GLY A 138 10.79 31.42 -71.21
N ARG A 139 10.98 32.66 -71.68
CA ARG A 139 10.12 33.45 -72.60
C ARG A 139 8.58 33.46 -72.42
N GLY A 140 8.11 34.49 -71.70
CA GLY A 140 7.31 35.63 -72.20
C GLY A 140 6.28 35.50 -73.35
N ARG A 141 5.14 36.18 -73.12
CA ARG A 141 4.04 36.58 -74.04
C ARG A 141 3.16 35.46 -74.62
N GLY A 142 1.89 35.43 -74.21
CA GLY A 142 0.83 34.59 -74.80
C GLY A 142 -0.13 35.38 -75.71
N GLY A 143 -1.22 34.73 -76.14
CA GLY A 143 -2.31 35.40 -76.88
C GLY A 143 -3.40 34.49 -77.45
N ARG A 144 -4.61 34.57 -76.85
CA ARG A 144 -5.99 34.36 -77.41
C ARG A 144 -6.36 33.05 -78.16
N GLY A 145 -7.59 32.55 -77.94
CA GLY A 145 -8.20 31.56 -78.86
C GLY A 145 -9.52 30.88 -78.45
N GLY A 146 -10.66 31.61 -78.38
CA GLY A 146 -12.02 31.03 -78.30
C GLY A 146 -12.43 30.32 -76.99
N SER A 147 -13.68 29.85 -76.80
CA SER A 147 -14.95 30.21 -77.46
C SER A 147 -16.21 29.81 -76.62
N LEU A 148 -17.34 30.48 -76.87
CA LEU A 148 -18.77 30.19 -76.58
C LEU A 148 -19.25 29.28 -75.40
N CYS A 149 -19.97 29.91 -74.45
CA CYS A 149 -21.43 29.79 -74.17
C CYS A 149 -22.19 28.53 -73.63
N LEU A 150 -23.09 28.83 -72.67
CA LEU A 150 -24.42 28.25 -72.33
C LEU A 150 -24.54 26.85 -71.67
N GLY A 151 -25.64 26.59 -70.92
CA GLY A 151 -25.89 25.26 -70.29
C GLY A 151 -27.17 24.95 -69.48
N HIS A 152 -27.85 25.91 -68.82
CA HIS A 152 -29.18 25.74 -68.16
C HIS A 152 -29.33 24.93 -66.83
N LEU A 153 -30.58 24.86 -66.34
CA LEU A 153 -31.12 24.54 -64.97
C LEU A 153 -31.92 23.17 -64.99
N PRO A 154 -32.63 22.66 -63.93
CA PRO A 154 -33.19 23.32 -62.71
C PRO A 154 -33.26 22.51 -61.36
N SER A 155 -33.90 23.14 -60.35
CA SER A 155 -34.58 22.52 -59.16
C SER A 155 -33.71 21.92 -58.04
N SER A 156 -34.08 21.82 -56.74
CA SER A 156 -35.13 22.41 -55.84
C SER A 156 -34.68 22.15 -54.38
N GLY A 157 -35.02 22.89 -53.31
CA GLY A 157 -35.73 24.17 -53.15
C GLY A 157 -36.30 24.38 -51.72
N TYR A 158 -36.23 25.61 -51.17
CA TYR A 158 -36.90 26.10 -49.92
C TYR A 158 -36.47 25.47 -48.56
N ARG A 159 -36.71 26.04 -47.36
CA ARG A 159 -37.36 27.30 -46.87
C ARG A 159 -36.60 27.78 -45.60
N ARG A 160 -36.02 29.01 -45.54
CA ARG A 160 -36.48 30.28 -44.90
C ARG A 160 -36.61 30.29 -43.33
N PRO A 161 -36.51 31.47 -42.64
CA PRO A 161 -35.65 31.57 -41.43
C PRO A 161 -36.30 31.94 -40.04
N PRO A 162 -36.19 33.15 -39.42
CA PRO A 162 -35.63 33.27 -38.05
C PRO A 162 -36.49 34.03 -37.00
N ARG A 163 -35.89 34.35 -35.83
CA ARG A 163 -36.40 35.12 -34.65
C ARG A 163 -37.14 34.26 -33.60
N ARG A 164 -37.24 34.57 -32.29
CA ARG A 164 -36.58 35.56 -31.38
C ARG A 164 -36.81 35.14 -29.89
N ALA A 165 -36.14 35.85 -28.97
CA ALA A 165 -36.61 36.25 -27.62
C ALA A 165 -36.67 35.24 -26.42
N HIS A 166 -36.18 35.75 -25.27
CA HIS A 166 -36.64 35.62 -23.85
C HIS A 166 -37.04 34.25 -23.23
N SER A 167 -36.86 33.97 -21.92
CA SER A 167 -36.00 34.56 -20.87
C SER A 167 -36.05 33.77 -19.53
N VAL A 168 -34.90 33.67 -18.83
CA VAL A 168 -34.73 33.62 -17.34
C VAL A 168 -35.14 32.36 -16.53
N SER A 169 -34.29 32.04 -15.54
CA SER A 169 -34.45 31.19 -14.33
C SER A 169 -34.20 29.67 -14.42
N GLY A 170 -33.71 29.09 -13.31
CA GLY A 170 -33.46 27.66 -13.09
C GLY A 170 -31.97 27.26 -13.04
N GLU A 171 -31.49 26.75 -11.89
CA GLU A 171 -30.10 26.28 -11.71
C GLU A 171 -29.94 24.78 -11.95
N ALA A 172 -28.90 24.35 -12.70
CA ALA A 172 -28.29 23.02 -12.58
C ALA A 172 -26.89 22.94 -13.23
N GLU A 173 -26.02 22.12 -12.63
CA GLU A 173 -24.78 21.49 -13.14
C GLU A 173 -24.02 22.10 -14.34
N LYS A 174 -22.81 22.64 -14.10
CA LYS A 174 -21.72 22.59 -15.10
C LYS A 174 -20.30 22.65 -14.52
N GLN A 175 -19.70 21.50 -14.20
CA GLN A 175 -18.32 21.49 -13.67
C GLN A 175 -17.48 20.26 -14.07
N ARG A 176 -17.22 20.03 -15.38
CA ARG A 176 -16.20 19.06 -15.81
C ARG A 176 -15.53 19.26 -17.19
N SER A 177 -14.75 20.32 -17.35
CA SER A 177 -13.57 20.31 -18.24
C SER A 177 -12.70 21.58 -18.10
N ARG A 178 -11.46 21.40 -17.64
CA ARG A 178 -10.31 22.24 -18.01
C ARG A 178 -9.11 21.32 -18.16
N GLU A 179 -8.67 21.15 -19.40
CA GLU A 179 -7.51 20.34 -19.75
C GLU A 179 -6.22 21.10 -19.40
N ALA A 180 -5.14 20.37 -19.13
CA ALA A 180 -3.87 20.96 -18.73
C ALA A 180 -3.13 21.53 -19.95
N THR A 181 -3.25 22.84 -20.19
CA THR A 181 -2.46 23.55 -21.19
C THR A 181 -0.97 23.47 -20.81
N CYS A 182 -0.15 22.82 -21.66
CA CYS A 182 1.27 22.66 -21.39
C CYS A 182 2.01 23.99 -21.59
N SER A 183 2.46 24.60 -20.49
CA SER A 183 3.31 25.79 -20.53
C SER A 183 4.73 25.44 -20.99
N LEU A 184 5.38 26.36 -21.72
CA LEU A 184 6.77 26.19 -22.12
C LEU A 184 7.70 26.19 -20.89
N PRO A 185 8.84 25.47 -20.93
CA PRO A 185 9.79 25.47 -19.82
C PRO A 185 10.51 26.82 -19.74
N THR A 186 10.12 27.66 -18.78
CA THR A 186 10.91 28.80 -18.32
C THR A 186 12.27 28.32 -17.82
N ALA A 187 13.32 29.12 -18.05
CA ALA A 187 14.70 28.70 -17.76
C ALA A 187 14.91 28.40 -16.27
N ASN A 188 15.59 27.29 -15.97
CA ASN A 188 15.92 26.89 -14.60
C ASN A 188 16.93 27.86 -13.98
N PHE A 189 16.46 28.77 -13.11
CA PHE A 189 17.32 29.48 -12.19
C PHE A 189 17.76 28.50 -11.09
N GLN A 190 18.94 27.89 -11.22
CA GLN A 190 19.48 27.03 -10.17
C GLN A 190 20.08 27.90 -9.05
N PRO A 191 19.58 27.83 -7.81
CA PRO A 191 20.25 28.47 -6.69
C PRO A 191 21.64 27.87 -6.47
N ARG A 192 22.55 28.70 -5.94
CA ARG A 192 23.99 28.41 -5.82
C ARG A 192 24.24 27.36 -4.73
N ARG A 193 24.12 26.07 -5.09
CA ARG A 193 24.24 24.92 -4.17
C ARG A 193 25.49 25.01 -3.30
N SER A 194 25.28 25.03 -1.98
CA SER A 194 26.32 25.30 -0.98
C SER A 194 27.15 24.07 -0.60
N GLY A 195 28.26 24.29 0.10
CA GLY A 195 29.17 23.24 0.57
C GLY A 195 28.51 22.29 1.58
N GLY A 196 28.05 21.12 1.10
CA GLY A 196 26.95 20.39 1.74
C GLY A 196 27.19 19.86 3.16
N ILE A 197 28.40 19.42 3.53
CA ILE A 197 28.62 18.83 4.86
C ILE A 197 28.60 19.92 5.95
N LEU A 198 29.31 21.03 5.72
CA LEU A 198 29.44 22.12 6.68
C LEU A 198 28.10 22.85 6.89
N SER A 199 27.30 23.04 5.83
CA SER A 199 25.98 23.68 5.95
C SER A 199 24.98 22.84 6.74
N VAL A 200 24.96 21.51 6.54
CA VAL A 200 24.19 20.58 7.39
C VAL A 200 24.69 20.64 8.84
N GLN A 201 26.01 20.57 9.05
CA GLN A 201 26.60 20.57 10.38
C GLN A 201 26.26 21.85 11.17
N VAL A 202 26.54 23.03 10.62
CA VAL A 202 26.26 24.33 11.26
C VAL A 202 24.77 24.47 11.59
N ARG A 203 23.88 24.11 10.67
CA ARG A 203 22.43 24.24 10.85
C ARG A 203 21.85 23.23 11.85
N CYS A 204 22.46 22.06 11.99
CA CYS A 204 22.16 21.15 13.11
C CYS A 204 22.70 21.67 14.45
N MET A 205 23.94 22.19 14.49
CA MET A 205 24.56 22.69 15.72
C MET A 205 23.80 23.91 16.29
N LEU A 206 23.37 24.85 15.43
CA LEU A 206 22.53 25.98 15.83
C LEU A 206 21.21 25.56 16.49
N ASN A 207 20.51 24.58 15.92
CA ASN A 207 19.24 24.09 16.45
C ASN A 207 19.38 23.14 17.66
N ILE A 208 20.60 22.75 18.03
CA ILE A 208 20.90 21.98 19.25
C ILE A 208 21.31 22.96 20.37
N TRP A 209 22.15 23.95 20.05
CA TRP A 209 22.52 25.04 20.96
C TRP A 209 21.42 26.10 21.12
N GLY A 210 20.30 25.71 21.72
CA GLY A 210 19.26 26.62 22.20
C GLY A 210 19.45 27.11 23.65
N VAL A 211 18.46 27.84 24.16
CA VAL A 211 18.41 28.45 25.52
C VAL A 211 18.96 27.57 26.66
N ILE A 212 18.61 26.28 26.65
CA ILE A 212 18.92 25.33 27.73
C ILE A 212 20.42 25.27 28.03
N LEU A 213 21.28 25.42 27.02
CA LEU A 213 22.74 25.40 27.21
C LEU A 213 23.22 26.51 28.15
N TYR A 214 22.66 27.71 28.04
CA TYR A 214 23.11 28.88 28.80
C TYR A 214 22.35 29.05 30.13
N LEU A 215 21.02 28.94 30.12
CA LEU A 215 20.18 29.27 31.28
C LEU A 215 19.81 28.09 32.19
N ARG A 216 19.97 26.84 31.74
CA ARG A 216 19.49 25.66 32.49
C ARG A 216 20.53 24.56 32.68
N LEU A 217 21.51 24.38 31.80
CA LEU A 217 22.62 23.44 32.01
C LEU A 217 23.43 23.71 33.31
N PRO A 218 23.71 24.97 33.71
CA PRO A 218 24.37 25.25 34.99
C PRO A 218 23.51 24.77 36.18
N TRP A 219 22.22 25.10 36.15
CA TRP A 219 21.24 24.74 37.17
C TRP A 219 21.00 23.22 37.28
N ILE A 220 20.86 22.53 36.14
CA ILE A 220 20.80 21.06 36.08
C ILE A 220 22.06 20.45 36.69
N THR A 221 23.24 21.03 36.45
CA THR A 221 24.51 20.59 37.05
C THR A 221 24.53 20.79 38.57
N ALA A 222 23.98 21.89 39.10
CA ALA A 222 23.80 22.07 40.54
C ALA A 222 22.88 21.01 41.17
N GLN A 223 21.74 20.76 40.54
CA GLN A 223 20.67 19.87 41.06
C GLN A 223 21.07 18.39 40.99
N ALA A 224 21.42 17.91 39.79
CA ALA A 224 21.76 16.50 39.56
C ALA A 224 23.21 16.16 39.94
N GLY A 225 24.09 17.16 40.05
CA GLY A 225 25.53 16.96 40.17
C GLY A 225 26.17 16.61 38.81
N ILE A 226 27.48 16.82 38.70
CA ILE A 226 28.23 16.69 37.44
C ILE A 226 28.07 15.28 36.84
N ALA A 227 28.24 14.23 37.65
CA ALA A 227 28.21 12.85 37.20
C ALA A 227 26.84 12.44 36.63
N LEU A 228 25.75 12.83 37.29
CA LEU A 228 24.40 12.48 36.86
C LEU A 228 23.90 13.38 35.72
N THR A 229 24.39 14.62 35.64
CA THR A 229 24.20 15.48 34.46
C THR A 229 24.84 14.88 33.21
N TRP A 230 26.05 14.33 33.33
CA TRP A 230 26.66 13.57 32.24
C TRP A 230 25.80 12.35 31.83
N VAL A 231 25.18 11.64 32.77
CA VAL A 231 24.23 10.55 32.45
C VAL A 231 22.98 11.07 31.71
N ILE A 232 22.41 12.21 32.11
CA ILE A 232 21.28 12.86 31.41
C ILE A 232 21.66 13.24 29.97
N VAL A 233 22.86 13.83 29.78
CA VAL A 233 23.41 14.16 28.46
C VAL A 233 23.57 12.90 27.62
N LEU A 234 24.26 11.88 28.13
CA LEU A 234 24.55 10.64 27.40
C LEU A 234 23.29 9.83 27.06
N LEU A 235 22.28 9.80 27.93
CA LEU A 235 20.98 9.18 27.65
C LEU A 235 20.26 9.91 26.49
N SER A 236 20.25 11.25 26.53
CA SER A 236 19.66 12.08 25.47
C SER A 236 20.39 11.88 24.13
N VAL A 237 21.72 11.87 24.17
CA VAL A 237 22.60 11.65 23.01
C VAL A 237 22.47 10.24 22.45
N THR A 238 22.17 9.23 23.27
CA THR A 238 21.88 7.86 22.80
C THR A 238 20.62 7.84 21.94
N VAL A 239 19.54 8.47 22.41
CA VAL A 239 18.27 8.59 21.66
C VAL A 239 18.49 9.32 20.33
N THR A 240 19.18 10.47 20.35
CA THR A 240 19.36 11.29 19.15
C THR A 240 20.39 10.74 18.18
N THR A 241 21.43 10.04 18.66
CA THR A 241 22.39 9.33 17.80
C THR A 241 21.71 8.19 17.04
N ILE A 242 20.94 7.33 17.73
CA ILE A 242 20.20 6.24 17.07
C ILE A 242 19.22 6.80 16.03
N THR A 243 18.52 7.88 16.38
CA THR A 243 17.61 8.57 15.45
C THR A 243 18.37 9.18 14.26
N GLY A 244 19.58 9.72 14.48
CA GLY A 244 20.51 10.16 13.45
C GLY A 244 20.97 9.05 12.50
N LEU A 245 21.21 7.83 13.01
CA LEU A 245 21.49 6.64 12.19
C LEU A 245 20.26 6.25 11.33
N SER A 246 19.05 6.32 11.90
CA SER A 246 17.79 6.10 11.16
C SER A 246 17.54 7.16 10.08
N ILE A 247 17.80 8.45 10.36
CA ILE A 247 17.73 9.54 9.36
C ILE A 247 18.81 9.36 8.29
N SER A 248 19.99 8.84 8.66
CA SER A 248 21.06 8.51 7.70
C SER A 248 20.65 7.37 6.76
N ALA A 249 19.97 6.34 7.25
CA ALA A 249 19.35 5.31 6.42
C ALA A 249 18.26 5.87 5.49
N ILE A 250 17.36 6.74 5.97
CA ILE A 250 16.34 7.40 5.14
C ILE A 250 17.00 8.24 4.02
N SER A 251 17.98 9.09 4.36
CA SER A 251 18.65 9.99 3.40
C SER A 251 19.54 9.27 2.38
N THR A 252 19.92 8.01 2.63
CA THR A 252 20.63 7.14 1.68
C THR A 252 19.71 6.19 0.91
N ASN A 253 18.42 6.14 1.24
CA ASN A 253 17.44 5.27 0.57
C ASN A 253 16.97 5.86 -0.78
N GLY A 254 17.81 5.72 -1.81
CA GLY A 254 17.51 6.15 -3.18
C GLY A 254 17.85 7.61 -3.48
N LYS A 255 17.22 8.19 -4.51
CA LYS A 255 17.51 9.57 -4.96
C LYS A 255 16.63 10.58 -4.23
N VAL A 256 17.20 11.20 -3.21
CA VAL A 256 16.68 12.42 -2.57
C VAL A 256 16.35 13.48 -3.64
N LYS A 257 15.20 14.13 -3.51
CA LYS A 257 14.79 15.29 -4.29
C LYS A 257 14.54 16.48 -3.35
N SER A 258 14.50 17.69 -3.90
CA SER A 258 14.09 18.88 -3.15
C SER A 258 12.67 18.71 -2.59
N GLY A 259 12.50 18.98 -1.30
CA GLY A 259 11.29 18.70 -0.53
C GLY A 259 11.48 18.58 0.99
N GLY A 260 12.72 18.68 1.50
CA GLY A 260 13.01 18.72 2.94
C GLY A 260 12.80 17.40 3.68
N THR A 261 12.72 17.49 5.01
CA THR A 261 12.64 16.35 5.94
C THR A 261 11.39 15.50 5.73
N TYR A 262 10.21 16.12 5.59
CA TYR A 262 8.97 15.36 5.41
C TYR A 262 8.96 14.59 4.09
N PHE A 263 9.44 15.16 2.99
CA PHE A 263 9.52 14.46 1.71
C PHE A 263 10.51 13.28 1.76
N LEU A 264 11.64 13.43 2.45
CA LEU A 264 12.58 12.33 2.72
C LEU A 264 11.88 11.15 3.44
N ILE A 265 11.18 11.45 4.53
CA ILE A 265 10.48 10.46 5.37
C ILE A 265 9.32 9.80 4.61
N SER A 266 8.43 10.59 4.00
CA SER A 266 7.20 10.09 3.39
C SER A 266 7.44 9.24 2.14
N ARG A 267 8.49 9.54 1.36
CA ARG A 267 8.84 8.77 0.15
C ARG A 267 9.72 7.56 0.43
N SER A 268 10.38 7.48 1.58
CA SER A 268 11.19 6.31 1.98
C SER A 268 10.39 5.27 2.79
N LEU A 269 9.38 5.70 3.57
CA LEU A 269 8.66 4.83 4.51
C LEU A 269 7.21 4.55 4.09
N GLY A 270 6.63 5.44 3.26
CA GLY A 270 5.25 5.38 2.78
C GLY A 270 4.32 6.42 3.44
N PRO A 271 3.13 6.67 2.84
CA PRO A 271 2.21 7.74 3.26
C PRO A 271 1.63 7.54 4.67
N GLU A 272 1.38 6.30 5.11
CA GLU A 272 0.74 6.02 6.41
C GLU A 272 1.62 6.47 7.58
N LEU A 273 2.89 6.05 7.57
CA LEU A 273 3.89 6.41 8.59
C LEU A 273 4.36 7.86 8.40
N GLY A 274 4.69 8.25 7.16
CA GLY A 274 5.20 9.59 6.85
C GLY A 274 4.23 10.71 7.15
N GLY A 275 2.93 10.53 6.88
CA GLY A 275 1.89 11.52 7.19
C GLY A 275 1.69 11.72 8.69
N SER A 276 1.87 10.66 9.48
CA SER A 276 1.76 10.71 10.96
C SER A 276 2.99 11.37 11.59
N ILE A 277 4.20 11.00 11.14
CA ILE A 277 5.45 11.64 11.57
C ILE A 277 5.48 13.12 11.21
N GLY A 278 5.09 13.47 9.98
CA GLY A 278 5.10 14.86 9.49
C GLY A 278 4.22 15.79 10.31
N LEU A 279 3.01 15.36 10.69
CA LEU A 279 2.09 16.17 11.48
C LEU A 279 2.63 16.43 12.90
N ILE A 280 3.13 15.40 13.57
CA ILE A 280 3.67 15.50 14.93
C ILE A 280 4.97 16.31 14.95
N PHE A 281 5.84 16.13 13.96
CA PHE A 281 7.07 16.93 13.82
C PHE A 281 6.77 18.41 13.49
N ALA A 282 5.76 18.71 12.68
CA ALA A 282 5.31 20.10 12.46
C ALA A 282 4.84 20.74 13.77
N PHE A 283 4.02 20.03 14.57
CA PHE A 283 3.55 20.52 15.86
C PHE A 283 4.70 20.71 16.86
N ALA A 284 5.59 19.73 17.00
CA ALA A 284 6.77 19.81 17.89
C ALA A 284 7.65 21.03 17.58
N ASN A 285 7.91 21.30 16.29
CA ASN A 285 8.63 22.51 15.87
C ASN A 285 7.86 23.80 16.22
N ALA A 286 6.54 23.84 16.06
CA ALA A 286 5.74 25.04 16.38
C ALA A 286 5.76 25.36 17.90
N VAL A 287 5.73 24.33 18.76
CA VAL A 287 5.89 24.53 20.22
C VAL A 287 7.34 24.89 20.58
N ALA A 288 8.34 24.36 19.87
CA ALA A 288 9.74 24.74 20.07
C ALA A 288 10.00 26.25 19.83
N VAL A 289 9.32 26.88 18.86
CA VAL A 289 9.36 28.35 18.67
C VAL A 289 9.01 29.07 19.96
N ALA A 290 7.97 28.62 20.69
CA ALA A 290 7.57 29.23 21.96
C ALA A 290 8.68 29.12 23.01
N MET A 291 9.23 27.92 23.24
CA MET A 291 10.31 27.70 24.22
C MET A 291 11.55 28.56 23.94
N HIS A 292 12.02 28.61 22.69
CA HIS A 292 13.17 29.45 22.34
C HIS A 292 12.87 30.95 22.50
N THR A 293 11.62 31.36 22.27
CA THR A 293 11.20 32.76 22.41
C THR A 293 10.97 33.17 23.87
N VAL A 294 10.41 32.30 24.70
CA VAL A 294 10.30 32.48 26.16
C VAL A 294 11.70 32.57 26.78
N GLY A 295 12.64 31.71 26.35
CA GLY A 295 14.03 31.78 26.79
C GLY A 295 14.76 33.09 26.44
N PHE A 296 14.48 33.66 25.27
CA PHE A 296 14.94 35.01 24.93
C PHE A 296 14.30 36.06 25.85
N ALA A 297 12.99 36.00 26.03
CA ALA A 297 12.23 36.96 26.84
C ALA A 297 12.60 36.93 28.33
N GLU A 298 12.91 35.75 28.88
CA GLU A 298 13.46 35.56 30.24
C GLU A 298 14.78 36.34 30.39
N THR A 299 15.72 36.15 29.46
CA THR A 299 17.02 36.84 29.45
C THR A 299 16.87 38.36 29.32
N VAL A 300 15.94 38.84 28.49
CA VAL A 300 15.68 40.28 28.34
C VAL A 300 14.99 40.86 29.58
N ARG A 301 14.08 40.13 30.23
CA ARG A 301 13.42 40.55 31.48
C ARG A 301 14.42 40.64 32.63
N ASP A 302 15.33 39.67 32.77
CA ASP A 302 16.42 39.73 33.75
C ASP A 302 17.29 40.99 33.55
N LEU A 303 17.68 41.30 32.30
CA LEU A 303 18.47 42.50 31.97
C LEU A 303 17.71 43.81 32.24
N LEU A 304 16.40 43.85 31.94
CA LEU A 304 15.55 45.00 32.27
C LEU A 304 15.47 45.24 33.78
N GLN A 305 15.48 44.18 34.60
CA GLN A 305 15.54 44.28 36.05
C GLN A 305 16.92 44.71 36.56
N GLU A 306 18.02 44.21 35.98
CA GLU A 306 19.39 44.63 36.31
C GLU A 306 19.63 46.13 36.03
N TYR A 307 19.02 46.67 34.97
CA TYR A 307 19.02 48.11 34.66
C TYR A 307 17.88 48.91 35.32
N GLY A 308 17.10 48.32 36.24
CA GLY A 308 16.08 49.03 37.02
C GLY A 308 14.86 49.53 36.22
N SER A 309 14.55 48.92 35.08
CA SER A 309 13.48 49.33 34.16
C SER A 309 12.50 48.17 33.84
N PRO A 310 11.76 47.64 34.85
CA PRO A 310 10.68 46.68 34.61
C PRO A 310 9.51 47.35 33.86
N ILE A 311 8.75 46.57 33.08
CA ILE A 311 7.66 47.12 32.25
C ILE A 311 6.31 47.02 32.99
N VAL A 312 5.97 45.85 33.52
CA VAL A 312 4.75 45.59 34.30
C VAL A 312 5.03 44.61 35.45
N ASP A 313 5.30 43.34 35.14
CA ASP A 313 5.54 42.25 36.10
C ASP A 313 6.54 41.24 35.53
N PRO A 314 7.35 40.54 36.34
CA PRO A 314 8.36 39.60 35.85
C PRO A 314 7.84 38.52 34.88
N THR A 315 6.59 38.09 35.05
CA THR A 315 5.91 37.09 34.21
C THR A 315 5.17 37.72 33.03
N ASN A 316 4.60 38.92 33.19
CA ASN A 316 3.88 39.61 32.11
C ASN A 316 4.85 40.24 31.10
N ASP A 317 6.00 40.71 31.55
CA ASP A 317 7.09 41.20 30.70
C ASP A 317 7.59 40.09 29.76
N ILE A 318 7.75 38.85 30.27
CA ILE A 318 8.08 37.67 29.44
C ILE A 318 7.02 37.42 28.35
N ARG A 319 5.73 37.58 28.67
CA ARG A 319 4.63 37.46 27.69
C ARG A 319 4.72 38.55 26.62
N ILE A 320 4.89 39.81 27.02
CA ILE A 320 4.94 40.97 26.13
C ILE A 320 6.15 40.86 25.19
N ILE A 321 7.35 40.71 25.76
CA ILE A 321 8.61 40.57 25.01
C ILE A 321 8.55 39.34 24.09
N GLY A 322 7.99 38.22 24.56
CA GLY A 322 7.85 37.00 23.79
C GLY A 322 6.92 37.17 22.57
N VAL A 323 5.74 37.77 22.75
CA VAL A 323 4.78 38.03 21.66
C VAL A 323 5.35 39.03 20.64
N VAL A 324 6.02 40.10 21.09
CA VAL A 324 6.71 41.04 20.19
C VAL A 324 7.81 40.31 19.40
N THR A 325 8.62 39.49 20.06
CA THR A 325 9.74 38.76 19.43
C THR A 325 9.25 37.78 18.36
N VAL A 326 8.25 36.94 18.66
CA VAL A 326 7.72 35.98 17.67
C VAL A 326 7.02 36.69 16.50
N THR A 327 6.46 37.88 16.71
CA THR A 327 5.91 38.74 15.64
C THR A 327 7.00 39.26 14.71
N VAL A 328 8.14 39.70 15.25
CA VAL A 328 9.31 40.12 14.46
C VAL A 328 9.91 38.91 13.69
N LEU A 329 10.04 37.75 14.33
CA LEU A 329 10.50 36.52 13.66
C LEU A 329 9.55 36.06 12.54
N LEU A 330 8.23 36.21 12.73
CA LEU A 330 7.25 35.98 11.67
C LEU A 330 7.47 36.92 10.49
N ALA A 331 7.64 38.23 10.74
CA ALA A 331 7.91 39.21 9.68
C ALA A 331 9.20 38.89 8.90
N ILE A 332 10.28 38.49 9.59
CA ILE A 332 11.53 38.03 8.96
C ILE A 332 11.30 36.78 8.11
N SER A 333 10.54 35.79 8.60
CA SER A 333 10.24 34.56 7.84
C SER A 333 9.43 34.82 6.56
N LEU A 334 8.53 35.82 6.58
CA LEU A 334 7.74 36.25 5.44
C LEU A 334 8.52 37.12 4.44
N ALA A 335 9.58 37.81 4.87
CA ALA A 335 10.46 38.60 4.01
C ALA A 335 11.36 37.74 3.10
N GLY A 336 11.67 36.50 3.51
CA GLY A 336 12.15 35.44 2.61
C GLY A 336 13.42 34.70 3.03
N MET A 337 13.50 33.43 2.62
CA MET A 337 14.53 32.44 3.00
C MET A 337 15.99 32.86 2.79
N GLU A 338 16.29 33.75 1.84
CA GLU A 338 17.67 34.15 1.59
C GLU A 338 18.30 34.89 2.79
N TRP A 339 17.51 35.64 3.55
CA TRP A 339 17.97 36.34 4.74
C TRP A 339 18.19 35.38 5.92
N GLU A 340 17.30 34.38 6.08
CA GLU A 340 17.42 33.34 7.12
C GLU A 340 18.73 32.56 7.00
N SER A 341 19.08 32.12 5.79
CA SER A 341 20.32 31.36 5.54
C SER A 341 21.60 32.18 5.78
N LYS A 342 21.57 33.50 5.60
CA LYS A 342 22.68 34.42 5.90
C LYS A 342 22.77 34.70 7.40
N ALA A 343 21.63 34.96 8.05
CA ALA A 343 21.56 35.26 9.49
C ALA A 343 22.07 34.09 10.35
N GLN A 344 21.81 32.83 9.96
CA GLN A 344 22.34 31.67 10.67
C GLN A 344 23.88 31.63 10.74
N VAL A 345 24.59 32.05 9.68
CA VAL A 345 26.06 32.11 9.71
C VAL A 345 26.56 33.18 10.69
N LEU A 346 25.87 34.33 10.75
CA LEU A 346 26.17 35.38 11.73
C LEU A 346 25.93 34.90 13.17
N PHE A 347 24.77 34.31 13.45
CA PHE A 347 24.46 33.78 14.79
C PHE A 347 25.43 32.68 15.22
N PHE A 348 25.86 31.81 14.29
CA PHE A 348 26.88 30.79 14.59
C PHE A 348 28.21 31.41 15.03
N LEU A 349 28.69 32.45 14.34
CA LEU A 349 29.91 33.15 14.73
C LEU A 349 29.78 33.80 16.13
N VAL A 350 28.64 34.44 16.43
CA VAL A 350 28.39 35.02 17.76
C VAL A 350 28.42 33.96 18.86
N ILE A 351 27.83 32.78 18.63
CA ILE A 351 27.85 31.66 19.59
C ILE A 351 29.28 31.11 19.80
N MET A 352 30.11 31.05 18.75
CA MET A 352 31.52 30.62 18.87
C MET A 352 32.37 31.61 19.66
N VAL A 353 32.19 32.92 19.44
CA VAL A 353 32.90 33.95 20.21
C VAL A 353 32.41 33.99 21.67
N SER A 354 31.11 33.76 21.91
CA SER A 354 30.53 33.55 23.26
C SER A 354 31.17 32.37 24.00
N PHE A 355 31.28 31.19 23.38
CA PHE A 355 31.92 30.03 24.01
C PHE A 355 33.41 30.24 24.32
N ALA A 356 34.15 30.89 23.41
CA ALA A 356 35.55 31.25 23.68
C ALA A 356 35.66 32.16 24.93
N ASN A 357 34.80 33.18 25.03
CA ASN A 357 34.72 34.09 26.18
C ASN A 357 34.29 33.41 27.49
N TYR A 358 33.44 32.39 27.43
CA TYR A 358 33.11 31.57 28.61
C TYR A 358 34.35 30.81 29.11
N PHE A 359 35.02 30.03 28.24
CA PHE A 359 36.17 29.23 28.65
C PHE A 359 37.36 30.09 29.10
N VAL A 360 37.64 31.20 28.42
CA VAL A 360 38.64 32.18 28.88
C VAL A 360 38.25 32.76 30.24
N GLY A 361 36.96 33.07 30.45
CA GLY A 361 36.44 33.54 31.73
C GLY A 361 36.74 32.61 32.91
N THR A 362 36.57 31.29 32.74
CA THR A 362 36.86 30.32 33.81
C THR A 362 38.33 30.31 34.27
N LEU A 363 39.26 30.71 33.39
CA LEU A 363 40.70 30.74 33.64
C LEU A 363 41.18 32.05 34.27
N ILE A 364 40.36 33.10 34.25
CA ILE A 364 40.66 34.39 34.88
C ILE A 364 40.37 34.25 36.40
N PRO A 365 41.28 34.72 37.28
CA PRO A 365 41.05 34.67 38.73
C PRO A 365 39.82 35.51 39.13
N PRO A 366 39.09 35.11 40.18
CA PRO A 366 37.90 35.83 40.62
C PRO A 366 38.24 37.22 41.18
N SER A 367 37.43 38.23 40.83
CA SER A 367 37.32 39.46 41.61
C SER A 367 36.45 39.22 42.85
N GLU A 368 36.55 40.07 43.86
CA GLU A 368 35.79 39.95 45.11
C GLU A 368 34.26 39.94 44.86
N GLU A 369 33.77 40.76 43.92
CA GLU A 369 32.36 40.73 43.47
C GLU A 369 31.92 39.39 42.87
N LYS A 370 32.82 38.68 42.17
CA LYS A 370 32.53 37.35 41.61
C LYS A 370 32.66 36.25 42.67
N ALA A 371 33.56 36.39 43.62
CA ALA A 371 33.69 35.49 44.77
C ALA A 371 32.45 35.58 45.69
N ALA A 372 31.96 36.79 45.98
CA ALA A 372 30.69 37.02 46.70
C ALA A 372 29.48 36.37 46.02
N LYS A 373 29.49 36.29 44.68
CA LYS A 373 28.46 35.62 43.85
C LYS A 373 28.72 34.12 43.64
N GLY A 374 29.80 33.57 44.22
CA GLY A 374 30.10 32.14 44.32
C GLY A 374 31.12 31.56 43.33
N PHE A 375 31.83 32.37 42.54
CA PHE A 375 32.87 31.91 41.60
C PHE A 375 34.27 31.97 42.23
N PHE A 376 34.97 30.82 42.26
CA PHE A 376 36.28 30.67 42.92
C PHE A 376 37.40 30.14 41.99
N SER A 377 37.13 30.13 40.68
CA SER A 377 37.89 29.40 39.64
C SER A 377 38.04 27.90 39.97
N TYR A 378 38.87 27.17 39.22
CA TYR A 378 38.96 25.71 39.28
C TYR A 378 39.46 25.21 40.65
N ARG A 379 38.57 24.54 41.42
CA ARG A 379 38.88 23.92 42.71
C ARG A 379 38.45 22.46 42.75
N ALA A 380 39.33 21.60 43.25
CA ALA A 380 39.05 20.17 43.42
C ALA A 380 37.93 19.92 44.45
N ASP A 381 37.87 20.72 45.51
CA ASP A 381 36.92 20.57 46.60
C ASP A 381 35.49 20.94 46.15
N ILE A 382 35.35 22.03 45.37
CA ILE A 382 34.09 22.43 44.73
C ILE A 382 33.64 21.37 43.74
N PHE A 383 34.55 20.86 42.90
CA PHE A 383 34.24 19.75 41.98
C PHE A 383 33.73 18.51 42.72
N ALA A 384 34.38 18.12 43.83
CA ALA A 384 33.97 16.99 44.65
C ALA A 384 32.57 17.20 45.29
N GLN A 385 32.30 18.39 45.84
CA GLN A 385 30.98 18.72 46.39
C GLN A 385 29.88 18.72 45.32
N ASN A 386 30.17 19.22 44.13
CA ASN A 386 29.24 19.28 42.99
C ASN A 386 29.14 17.96 42.20
N PHE A 387 29.96 16.95 42.51
CA PHE A 387 29.90 15.66 41.82
C PHE A 387 28.61 14.88 42.13
N VAL A 388 28.13 14.98 43.37
CA VAL A 388 26.95 14.28 43.93
C VAL A 388 25.68 15.14 43.78
N PRO A 389 24.49 14.58 43.49
CA PRO A 389 23.23 15.32 43.43
C PRO A 389 22.83 16.02 44.74
N ASN A 390 22.12 17.14 44.61
CA ASN A 390 21.41 17.84 45.68
C ASN A 390 20.09 18.38 45.11
N TRP A 391 19.02 17.58 45.22
CA TRP A 391 17.71 17.88 44.64
C TRP A 391 16.94 18.90 45.47
N ARG A 392 16.40 19.94 44.82
CA ARG A 392 15.58 20.99 45.45
C ARG A 392 14.31 21.28 44.64
N GLY A 393 13.26 21.70 45.34
CA GLY A 393 11.97 22.06 44.74
C GLY A 393 11.16 20.86 44.21
N ALA A 394 9.93 21.12 43.78
CA ALA A 394 8.99 20.08 43.34
C ALA A 394 9.43 19.33 42.06
N GLU A 395 10.25 19.95 41.21
CA GLU A 395 10.80 19.33 40.00
C GLU A 395 12.13 18.59 40.24
N GLY A 396 12.65 18.59 41.47
CA GLY A 396 13.94 18.02 41.88
C GLY A 396 14.03 16.49 41.74
N SER A 397 14.12 16.00 40.50
CA SER A 397 14.25 14.58 40.19
C SER A 397 15.04 14.35 38.89
N PHE A 398 15.59 13.14 38.74
CA PHE A 398 16.35 12.74 37.54
C PHE A 398 15.53 12.91 36.24
N PHE A 399 14.28 12.43 36.22
CA PHE A 399 13.42 12.54 35.03
C PHE A 399 12.86 13.95 34.82
N GLY A 400 12.68 14.74 35.89
CA GLY A 400 12.40 16.18 35.80
C GLY A 400 13.53 16.91 35.06
N MET A 401 14.77 16.81 35.56
CA MET A 401 15.94 17.44 34.92
C MET A 401 16.19 16.91 33.50
N PHE A 402 15.97 15.62 33.24
CA PHE A 402 16.01 15.07 31.88
C PHE A 402 14.94 15.73 30.97
N SER A 403 13.71 15.90 31.46
CA SER A 403 12.61 16.46 30.65
C SER A 403 12.83 17.92 30.26
N ILE A 404 13.57 18.68 31.09
CA ILE A 404 14.01 20.05 30.86
C ILE A 404 15.25 20.09 29.97
N PHE A 405 16.17 19.13 30.09
CA PHE A 405 17.37 19.05 29.26
C PHE A 405 17.07 18.62 27.81
N PHE A 406 16.26 17.56 27.63
CA PHE A 406 16.11 16.86 26.36
C PHE A 406 15.78 17.72 25.13
N PRO A 407 15.01 18.84 25.20
CA PRO A 407 14.77 19.67 24.03
C PRO A 407 16.06 20.27 23.44
N SER A 408 17.14 20.44 24.21
CA SER A 408 18.44 20.85 23.69
C SER A 408 18.99 19.85 22.67
N ALA A 409 18.71 18.55 22.81
CA ALA A 409 19.24 17.53 21.92
C ALA A 409 18.47 17.43 20.57
N THR A 410 17.31 18.09 20.43
CA THR A 410 16.31 17.77 19.40
C THR A 410 16.57 18.34 17.99
N GLY A 411 17.57 19.22 17.83
CA GLY A 411 17.86 19.93 16.57
C GLY A 411 18.34 19.08 15.39
N ILE A 412 18.55 17.77 15.56
CA ILE A 412 19.21 16.86 14.59
C ILE A 412 18.58 16.78 13.19
N LEU A 413 17.31 17.16 13.04
CA LEU A 413 16.57 17.15 11.77
C LEU A 413 16.72 18.47 10.97
N ALA A 414 17.30 19.53 11.55
CA ALA A 414 17.43 20.83 10.90
C ALA A 414 18.25 20.78 9.59
N GLY A 415 19.29 19.94 9.54
CA GLY A 415 20.10 19.71 8.34
C GLY A 415 19.39 18.90 7.24
N ALA A 416 18.36 18.11 7.58
CA ALA A 416 17.53 17.40 6.60
C ALA A 416 16.45 18.30 5.97
N ASN A 417 16.09 19.43 6.61
CA ASN A 417 15.15 20.40 6.05
C ASN A 417 15.68 21.07 4.77
N ILE A 418 16.99 21.28 4.66
CA ILE A 418 17.65 21.88 3.48
C ILE A 418 18.04 20.86 2.39
N SER A 419 17.46 19.65 2.40
CA SER A 419 17.84 18.55 1.50
C SER A 419 17.75 18.85 0.00
N GLY A 420 17.04 19.91 -0.40
CA GLY A 420 16.93 20.38 -1.77
C GLY A 420 18.06 21.29 -2.27
N ASP A 421 18.75 21.98 -1.35
CA ASP A 421 19.79 22.97 -1.66
C ASP A 421 21.20 22.36 -1.65
N LEU A 422 21.33 21.17 -1.04
CA LEU A 422 22.55 20.39 -0.97
C LEU A 422 22.91 19.80 -2.34
N LYS A 423 24.20 19.83 -2.68
CA LYS A 423 24.72 19.18 -3.90
C LYS A 423 24.52 17.66 -3.86
N ASP A 424 24.91 17.03 -2.75
CA ASP A 424 24.95 15.57 -2.56
C ASP A 424 24.35 15.17 -1.20
N PRO A 425 23.01 15.30 -1.01
CA PRO A 425 22.33 15.16 0.29
C PRO A 425 22.57 13.81 0.98
N ALA A 426 22.66 12.70 0.23
CA ALA A 426 22.89 11.36 0.77
C ALA A 426 24.27 11.17 1.43
N VAL A 427 25.23 12.07 1.19
CA VAL A 427 26.55 12.09 1.86
C VAL A 427 26.63 13.24 2.87
N ALA A 428 26.01 14.38 2.55
CA ALA A 428 25.99 15.56 3.40
C ALA A 428 25.20 15.35 4.70
N ILE A 429 23.97 14.79 4.63
CA ILE A 429 23.08 14.64 5.78
C ILE A 429 23.68 13.70 6.84
N PRO A 430 24.14 12.47 6.52
CA PRO A 430 24.71 11.58 7.53
C PRO A 430 25.96 12.16 8.21
N LYS A 431 26.88 12.74 7.44
CA LYS A 431 28.14 13.29 7.98
C LYS A 431 27.89 14.54 8.82
N GLY A 432 27.10 15.49 8.32
CA GLY A 432 26.83 16.75 9.02
C GLY A 432 26.03 16.56 10.30
N THR A 433 24.98 15.72 10.29
CA THR A 433 24.17 15.47 11.50
C THR A 433 24.95 14.71 12.57
N LEU A 434 25.71 13.67 12.23
CA LEU A 434 26.48 12.92 13.24
C LEU A 434 27.65 13.74 13.82
N MET A 435 28.32 14.56 13.01
CA MET A 435 29.35 15.48 13.51
C MET A 435 28.76 16.60 14.37
N ALA A 436 27.56 17.10 14.05
CA ALA A 436 26.85 18.06 14.87
C ALA A 436 26.52 17.48 16.26
N ILE A 437 25.98 16.25 16.33
CA ILE A 437 25.69 15.56 17.59
C ILE A 437 26.97 15.36 18.41
N PHE A 438 28.08 14.96 17.78
CA PHE A 438 29.35 14.77 18.47
C PHE A 438 29.86 16.07 19.11
N TRP A 439 30.00 17.15 18.33
CA TRP A 439 30.55 18.41 18.84
C TRP A 439 29.66 19.10 19.88
N THR A 440 28.33 19.00 19.75
CA THR A 440 27.42 19.52 20.77
C THR A 440 27.48 18.70 22.06
N THR A 441 27.57 17.36 21.98
CA THR A 441 27.79 16.48 23.13
C THR A 441 29.05 16.88 23.90
N VAL A 442 30.18 17.07 23.20
CA VAL A 442 31.44 17.52 23.80
C VAL A 442 31.26 18.87 24.50
N SER A 443 30.54 19.82 23.90
CA SER A 443 30.27 21.12 24.53
C SER A 443 29.44 21.01 25.82
N TYR A 444 28.40 20.15 25.86
CA TYR A 444 27.58 19.97 27.05
C TYR A 444 28.36 19.34 28.21
N LEU A 445 29.14 18.28 27.93
CA LEU A 445 29.94 17.60 28.95
C LEU A 445 31.03 18.52 29.51
N ALA A 446 31.69 19.30 28.64
CA ALA A 446 32.71 20.27 29.02
C ALA A 446 32.13 21.40 29.89
N ILE A 447 31.04 22.06 29.47
CA ILE A 447 30.45 23.19 30.22
C ILE A 447 29.94 22.73 31.59
N SER A 448 29.30 21.55 31.67
CA SER A 448 28.85 20.98 32.96
C SER A 448 30.03 20.70 33.89
N ALA A 449 31.14 20.15 33.38
CA ALA A 449 32.34 19.92 34.18
C ALA A 449 32.99 21.21 34.66
N THR A 450 33.22 22.18 33.76
CA THR A 450 33.91 23.43 34.07
C THR A 450 33.12 24.34 34.98
N ILE A 451 31.79 24.39 34.85
CA ILE A 451 30.96 25.21 35.76
C ILE A 451 30.84 24.55 37.14
N GLY A 452 30.74 23.21 37.19
CA GLY A 452 30.70 22.44 38.42
C GLY A 452 32.03 22.44 39.21
N SER A 453 33.18 22.67 38.57
CA SER A 453 34.47 22.85 39.25
C SER A 453 34.76 24.27 39.73
N CYS A 454 33.96 25.27 39.32
CA CYS A 454 34.29 26.68 39.48
C CYS A 454 33.31 27.51 40.32
N VAL A 455 32.09 26.99 40.55
CA VAL A 455 31.01 27.74 41.22
C VAL A 455 30.38 26.91 42.34
N VAL A 456 30.22 27.50 43.53
CA VAL A 456 29.48 26.86 44.64
C VAL A 456 27.97 26.87 44.40
N ARG A 457 27.25 25.95 45.04
CA ARG A 457 25.78 25.82 44.86
C ARG A 457 25.01 27.07 45.28
N ASP A 458 25.45 27.73 46.35
CA ASP A 458 24.74 28.81 47.01
C ASP A 458 25.71 29.94 47.34
N ALA A 459 25.29 31.18 47.12
CA ALA A 459 26.02 32.37 47.51
C ALA A 459 25.05 33.53 47.78
N SER A 460 25.44 34.44 48.67
CA SER A 460 24.63 35.60 49.06
C SER A 460 24.73 36.76 48.06
N GLY A 461 25.90 36.95 47.45
CA GLY A 461 26.25 38.18 46.72
C GLY A 461 26.71 39.35 47.61
N GLY A 462 26.79 39.17 48.93
CA GLY A 462 27.18 40.21 49.88
C GLY A 462 28.70 40.37 50.00
N LEU A 463 29.23 41.57 49.71
CA LEU A 463 30.66 41.88 49.92
C LEU A 463 31.05 41.91 51.41
N ASN A 464 30.09 42.11 52.30
CA ASN A 464 30.30 42.15 53.75
C ASN A 464 30.49 40.76 54.37
N ASP A 465 30.25 39.68 53.61
CA ASP A 465 30.23 38.29 54.11
C ASP A 465 31.65 37.66 54.12
N THR A 466 32.69 38.50 54.18
CA THR A 466 34.09 38.08 54.25
C THR A 466 34.48 37.74 55.68
N VAL A 467 35.17 36.61 55.86
CA VAL A 467 35.56 36.08 57.18
C VAL A 467 37.01 35.58 57.18
N PRO A 468 37.70 35.65 58.35
CA PRO A 468 38.97 34.96 58.52
C PRO A 468 38.81 33.45 58.27
N PRO A 469 39.75 32.80 57.53
CA PRO A 469 39.73 31.36 57.34
C PRO A 469 39.76 30.61 58.68
N GLY A 470 38.77 29.74 58.92
CA GLY A 470 38.65 28.99 60.17
C GLY A 470 37.84 29.68 61.29
N SER A 471 37.04 30.70 60.97
CA SER A 471 36.02 31.23 61.89
C SER A 471 34.98 30.13 62.26
N PRO A 472 34.56 30.02 63.54
CA PRO A 472 33.67 28.94 63.99
C PRO A 472 32.23 29.09 63.51
N ASP A 473 31.77 30.32 63.27
CA ASP A 473 30.39 30.64 62.86
C ASP A 473 30.18 30.51 61.33
N CYS A 474 30.97 29.66 60.66
CA CYS A 474 31.00 29.51 59.21
C CYS A 474 30.99 28.03 58.81
N GLU A 475 29.91 27.57 58.16
CA GLU A 475 29.75 26.21 57.67
C GLU A 475 29.92 26.12 56.14
N GLY A 476 30.72 25.16 55.68
CA GLY A 476 30.85 24.80 54.27
C GLY A 476 32.14 25.26 53.59
N LEU A 477 32.31 24.88 52.32
CA LEU A 477 33.58 25.05 51.59
C LEU A 477 33.95 26.51 51.30
N ALA A 478 32.98 27.44 51.25
CA ALA A 478 33.24 28.86 51.07
C ALA A 478 34.08 29.45 52.22
N CYS A 479 33.93 28.91 53.44
CA CYS A 479 34.67 29.33 54.64
C CYS A 479 36.18 29.07 54.52
N GLY A 480 36.57 27.99 53.83
CA GLY A 480 37.97 27.69 53.49
C GLY A 480 38.58 28.66 52.47
N TYR A 481 37.76 29.46 51.80
CA TYR A 481 38.16 30.52 50.87
C TYR A 481 37.86 31.93 51.41
N GLY A 482 37.44 32.07 52.68
CA GLY A 482 37.22 33.34 53.36
C GLY A 482 35.82 33.97 53.21
N TRP A 483 34.79 33.19 52.87
CA TRP A 483 33.42 33.70 52.66
C TRP A 483 32.37 32.92 53.46
N ASN A 484 31.47 33.63 54.15
CA ASN A 484 30.43 33.03 54.99
C ASN A 484 29.03 33.12 54.36
N PHE A 485 28.60 32.05 53.71
CA PHE A 485 27.25 31.92 53.16
C PHE A 485 26.27 31.13 54.06
N THR A 486 26.63 30.89 55.33
CA THR A 486 25.89 29.99 56.25
C THR A 486 24.44 30.45 56.47
N GLN A 487 24.25 31.73 56.81
CA GLN A 487 22.91 32.32 57.03
C GLN A 487 22.02 32.20 55.77
N CYS A 488 22.61 32.41 54.60
CA CYS A 488 21.97 32.30 53.29
C CYS A 488 21.48 30.87 53.03
N MET A 489 22.35 29.88 53.27
CA MET A 489 22.07 28.45 53.07
C MET A 489 21.03 27.92 54.06
N GLN A 490 21.15 28.25 55.35
CA GLN A 490 20.20 27.81 56.38
C GLN A 490 18.81 28.42 56.18
N GLY A 491 18.73 29.69 55.75
CA GLY A 491 17.46 30.36 55.42
C GLY A 491 16.87 30.01 54.04
N GLN A 492 17.58 29.23 53.21
CA GLN A 492 17.25 28.93 51.81
C GLN A 492 16.93 30.15 50.91
N ASN A 493 17.39 31.34 51.28
CA ASN A 493 17.07 32.60 50.60
C ASN A 493 18.27 33.16 49.82
N CYS A 494 18.99 32.28 49.09
CA CYS A 494 20.17 32.67 48.32
C CYS A 494 19.82 33.19 46.92
N HIS A 495 20.24 34.41 46.63
CA HIS A 495 20.04 35.03 45.31
C HIS A 495 21.08 34.59 44.26
N TYR A 496 22.26 34.12 44.70
CA TYR A 496 23.36 33.71 43.82
C TYR A 496 23.81 32.25 44.11
N GLY A 497 24.86 31.82 43.42
CA GLY A 497 25.30 30.43 43.36
C GLY A 497 24.60 29.62 42.25
N LEU A 498 25.21 28.48 41.92
CA LEU A 498 24.86 27.63 40.77
C LEU A 498 23.42 27.08 40.81
N SER A 499 22.83 26.94 42.00
CA SER A 499 21.46 26.42 42.20
C SER A 499 20.37 27.47 41.99
N ASN A 500 20.69 28.76 42.11
CA ASN A 500 19.69 29.83 42.27
C ASN A 500 19.72 30.85 41.13
N TYR A 501 20.90 31.11 40.56
CA TYR A 501 21.09 32.14 39.52
C TYR A 501 21.26 31.52 38.12
N TYR A 502 20.20 31.52 37.31
CA TYR A 502 20.21 30.92 35.96
C TYR A 502 21.27 31.50 35.03
N GLN A 503 21.65 32.77 35.18
CA GLN A 503 22.70 33.41 34.36
C GLN A 503 24.14 33.19 34.89
N THR A 504 24.39 32.14 35.69
CA THR A 504 25.74 31.82 36.21
C THR A 504 26.80 31.74 35.10
N MET A 505 26.44 31.26 33.89
CA MET A 505 27.38 31.22 32.74
C MET A 505 27.82 32.63 32.26
N SER A 506 26.99 33.65 32.46
CA SER A 506 27.33 35.06 32.21
C SER A 506 28.32 35.59 33.25
N MET A 507 28.02 35.38 34.54
CA MET A 507 28.84 35.80 35.69
C MET A 507 30.26 35.18 35.67
N VAL A 508 30.39 33.92 35.27
CA VAL A 508 31.69 33.22 35.15
C VAL A 508 32.53 33.71 33.94
N SER A 509 31.91 34.27 32.91
CA SER A 509 32.61 34.67 31.68
C SER A 509 33.56 35.85 31.84
N GLY A 510 34.49 36.04 30.89
CA GLY A 510 35.39 37.19 30.88
C GLY A 510 34.64 38.51 30.68
N PHE A 511 33.73 38.54 29.70
CA PHE A 511 32.89 39.70 29.38
C PHE A 511 31.41 39.27 29.23
N ALA A 512 30.59 39.61 30.23
CA ALA A 512 29.19 39.17 30.33
C ALA A 512 28.29 39.54 29.13
N PRO A 513 28.35 40.77 28.54
CA PRO A 513 27.50 41.15 27.40
C PRO A 513 27.70 40.30 26.13
N LEU A 514 28.84 39.61 26.02
CA LEU A 514 29.10 38.68 24.92
C LEU A 514 28.43 37.31 25.14
N ILE A 515 28.19 36.90 26.40
CA ILE A 515 27.35 35.73 26.69
C ILE A 515 25.88 36.05 26.41
N THR A 516 25.37 37.23 26.77
CA THR A 516 23.97 37.61 26.46
C THR A 516 23.75 37.74 24.95
N ALA A 517 24.71 38.28 24.20
CA ALA A 517 24.70 38.20 22.74
C ALA A 517 24.72 36.76 22.21
N GLY A 518 25.47 35.85 22.86
CA GLY A 518 25.47 34.42 22.59
C GLY A 518 24.12 33.74 22.84
N ILE A 519 23.44 34.11 23.93
CA ILE A 519 22.08 33.65 24.26
C ILE A 519 21.10 34.12 23.19
N PHE A 520 21.11 35.41 22.84
CA PHE A 520 20.24 35.97 21.80
C PHE A 520 20.48 35.31 20.44
N GLY A 521 21.74 35.03 20.10
CA GLY A 521 22.09 34.27 18.89
C GLY A 521 21.47 32.87 18.90
N ALA A 522 21.65 32.13 19.98
CA ALA A 522 21.14 30.77 20.17
C ALA A 522 19.59 30.69 20.14
N THR A 523 18.90 31.60 20.82
CA THR A 523 17.44 31.62 20.90
C THR A 523 16.80 32.05 19.59
N LEU A 524 17.24 33.17 19.01
CA LEU A 524 16.63 33.72 17.80
C LEU A 524 16.91 32.85 16.57
N SER A 525 18.10 32.24 16.45
CA SER A 525 18.38 31.31 15.35
C SER A 525 17.52 30.05 15.44
N SER A 526 17.40 29.46 16.63
CA SER A 526 16.60 28.26 16.86
C SER A 526 15.11 28.52 16.64
N ALA A 527 14.58 29.63 17.18
CA ALA A 527 13.19 30.02 16.99
C ALA A 527 12.85 30.25 15.50
N LEU A 528 13.68 30.99 14.77
CA LEU A 528 13.48 31.24 13.33
C LEU A 528 13.53 29.93 12.52
N ALA A 529 14.50 29.06 12.79
CA ALA A 529 14.65 27.78 12.10
C ALA A 529 13.48 26.82 12.40
N CYS A 530 12.97 26.79 13.63
CA CYS A 530 11.80 26.00 14.02
C CYS A 530 10.50 26.53 13.38
N LEU A 531 10.33 27.86 13.29
CA LEU A 531 9.16 28.48 12.65
C LEU A 531 9.08 28.13 11.15
N VAL A 532 10.20 28.23 10.45
CA VAL A 532 10.34 27.81 9.04
C VAL A 532 10.15 26.30 8.88
N SER A 533 10.73 25.49 9.78
CA SER A 533 10.58 24.03 9.79
C SER A 533 9.11 23.62 9.90
N ALA A 534 8.38 24.15 10.89
CA ALA A 534 6.98 23.84 11.13
C ALA A 534 6.11 24.16 9.90
N ALA A 535 6.23 25.37 9.36
CA ALA A 535 5.40 25.83 8.25
C ALA A 535 5.64 25.02 6.96
N LYS A 536 6.90 24.69 6.62
CA LYS A 536 7.24 23.96 5.39
C LYS A 536 6.97 22.46 5.48
N VAL A 537 7.20 21.83 6.64
CA VAL A 537 6.78 20.44 6.90
C VAL A 537 5.26 20.32 6.75
N PHE A 538 4.50 21.26 7.33
CA PHE A 538 3.04 21.25 7.27
C PHE A 538 2.51 21.53 5.86
N GLN A 539 3.14 22.43 5.09
CA GLN A 539 2.81 22.66 3.68
C GLN A 539 2.85 21.38 2.86
N CYS A 540 4.00 20.70 2.83
CA CYS A 540 4.18 19.51 1.99
C CYS A 540 3.26 18.36 2.40
N LEU A 541 2.95 18.23 3.70
CA LEU A 541 1.94 17.30 4.22
C LEU A 541 0.54 17.59 3.67
N CYS A 542 0.18 18.87 3.54
CA CYS A 542 -1.11 19.31 3.01
C CYS A 542 -1.18 19.24 1.48
N GLU A 543 -0.08 19.49 0.77
CA GLU A 543 0.04 19.30 -0.69
C GLU A 543 -0.19 17.82 -1.08
N ASP A 544 0.26 16.88 -0.25
CA ASP A 544 0.06 15.44 -0.45
C ASP A 544 -1.37 14.93 -0.16
N GLN A 545 -2.28 15.78 0.35
CA GLN A 545 -3.73 15.51 0.54
C GLN A 545 -4.10 14.22 1.33
N LEU A 546 -3.18 13.72 2.16
CA LEU A 546 -3.40 12.54 3.02
C LEU A 546 -4.61 12.77 3.94
N TYR A 547 -4.60 13.88 4.67
CA TYR A 547 -5.70 14.38 5.47
C TYR A 547 -6.43 15.49 4.67
N PRO A 548 -7.68 15.28 4.21
CA PRO A 548 -8.33 16.20 3.28
C PRO A 548 -8.74 17.53 3.93
N LEU A 549 -9.00 17.52 5.24
CA LEU A 549 -9.45 18.70 6.01
C LEU A 549 -8.38 19.80 6.07
N ILE A 550 -7.09 19.43 6.15
CA ILE A 550 -5.98 20.39 6.22
C ILE A 550 -5.48 20.83 4.84
N GLY A 551 -6.03 20.30 3.74
CA GLY A 551 -5.61 20.64 2.38
C GLY A 551 -5.66 22.14 2.04
N PHE A 552 -6.45 22.92 2.79
CA PHE A 552 -6.48 24.39 2.77
C PHE A 552 -5.12 25.05 3.05
N PHE A 553 -4.28 24.44 3.88
CA PHE A 553 -2.99 25.00 4.30
C PHE A 553 -1.85 24.73 3.30
N GLY A 554 -2.01 23.77 2.39
CA GLY A 554 -1.02 23.41 1.36
C GLY A 554 -0.92 24.39 0.19
N LYS A 555 -1.61 25.54 0.23
CA LYS A 555 -1.49 26.57 -0.81
C LYS A 555 -0.32 27.50 -0.51
N GLY A 556 0.79 27.31 -1.22
CA GLY A 556 1.91 28.27 -1.28
C GLY A 556 1.53 29.58 -1.98
N TYR A 557 2.27 30.65 -1.66
CA TYR A 557 2.07 32.01 -2.18
C TYR A 557 3.39 32.63 -2.68
N GLY A 558 3.28 33.67 -3.52
CA GLY A 558 4.45 34.37 -4.09
C GLY A 558 5.23 33.55 -5.13
N LYS A 559 6.41 34.04 -5.54
CA LYS A 559 7.26 33.36 -6.54
C LYS A 559 7.92 32.08 -6.01
N ASN A 560 8.05 31.95 -4.68
CA ASN A 560 8.80 30.87 -4.03
C ASN A 560 7.88 29.81 -3.38
N ASN A 561 6.56 29.87 -3.63
CA ASN A 561 5.54 29.01 -3.00
C ASN A 561 5.59 28.98 -1.46
N GLU A 562 5.82 30.14 -0.82
CA GLU A 562 5.95 30.22 0.65
C GLU A 562 4.59 29.98 1.36
N PRO A 563 4.55 29.19 2.45
CA PRO A 563 3.31 28.78 3.10
C PRO A 563 2.81 29.80 4.12
N ILE A 564 2.35 30.97 3.68
CA ILE A 564 1.82 32.04 4.56
C ILE A 564 0.79 31.49 5.57
N ARG A 565 -0.09 30.58 5.13
CA ARG A 565 -1.10 29.92 6.00
C ARG A 565 -0.47 29.00 7.06
N GLY A 566 0.64 28.32 6.72
CA GLY A 566 1.42 27.49 7.64
C GLY A 566 2.18 28.31 8.66
N TYR A 567 2.80 29.43 8.24
CA TYR A 567 3.45 30.38 9.14
C TYR A 567 2.46 30.99 10.15
N LEU A 568 1.27 31.41 9.71
CA LEU A 568 0.23 31.94 10.60
C LEU A 568 -0.29 30.90 11.60
N LEU A 569 -0.43 29.63 11.20
CA LEU A 569 -0.81 28.55 12.12
C LEU A 569 0.29 28.26 13.14
N ALA A 570 1.55 28.18 12.71
CA ALA A 570 2.69 27.96 13.60
C ALA A 570 2.86 29.14 14.58
N TYR A 571 2.68 30.38 14.13
CA TYR A 571 2.65 31.58 14.98
C TYR A 571 1.52 31.52 16.02
N ALA A 572 0.29 31.16 15.63
CA ALA A 572 -0.84 31.08 16.56
C ALA A 572 -0.61 30.01 17.65
N ILE A 573 -0.04 28.85 17.28
CA ILE A 573 0.37 27.81 18.24
C ILE A 573 1.48 28.35 19.16
N ALA A 574 2.52 28.98 18.60
CA ALA A 574 3.63 29.52 19.39
C ALA A 574 3.19 30.57 20.40
N VAL A 575 2.32 31.52 20.00
CA VAL A 575 1.73 32.53 20.91
C VAL A 575 0.94 31.86 22.04
N GLY A 576 0.14 30.83 21.74
CA GLY A 576 -0.60 30.07 22.76
C GLY A 576 0.29 29.46 23.84
N PHE A 577 1.49 28.99 23.49
CA PHE A 577 2.47 28.48 24.46
C PHE A 577 3.31 29.59 25.12
N ILE A 578 3.60 30.71 24.42
CA ILE A 578 4.31 31.87 25.00
C ILE A 578 3.51 32.48 26.16
N LEU A 579 2.17 32.46 26.10
CA LEU A 579 1.30 32.96 27.18
C LEU A 579 1.42 32.19 28.51
N ILE A 580 1.97 30.96 28.50
CA ILE A 580 2.31 30.22 29.73
C ILE A 580 3.44 30.94 30.49
N ALA A 581 4.38 31.57 29.78
CA ALA A 581 5.51 32.36 30.28
C ALA A 581 6.55 31.61 31.14
N GLU A 582 6.38 30.31 31.39
CA GLU A 582 7.27 29.50 32.22
C GLU A 582 8.03 28.45 31.38
N LEU A 583 9.35 28.62 31.27
CA LEU A 583 10.20 27.77 30.42
C LEU A 583 10.20 26.30 30.87
N ASN A 584 10.22 26.08 32.19
CA ASN A 584 10.31 24.74 32.80
C ASN A 584 9.05 23.92 32.52
N THR A 585 7.85 24.52 32.50
CA THR A 585 6.59 23.85 32.16
C THR A 585 6.46 23.52 30.68
N ILE A 586 7.05 24.34 29.80
CA ILE A 586 6.97 24.17 28.33
C ILE A 586 7.90 23.05 27.85
N ALA A 587 9.10 22.90 28.45
CA ALA A 587 10.11 21.94 28.00
C ALA A 587 9.68 20.44 28.04
N PRO A 588 9.03 19.91 29.10
CA PRO A 588 8.53 18.53 29.14
C PRO A 588 7.51 18.21 28.05
N ILE A 589 6.65 19.18 27.71
CA ILE A 589 5.65 19.04 26.63
C ILE A 589 6.36 18.83 25.29
N ILE A 590 7.37 19.67 25.00
CA ILE A 590 8.20 19.57 23.80
C ILE A 590 8.95 18.23 23.75
N SER A 591 9.53 17.81 24.89
CA SER A 591 10.24 16.54 25.01
C SER A 591 9.37 15.35 24.59
N ASN A 592 8.12 15.28 25.06
CA ASN A 592 7.19 14.22 24.65
C ASN A 592 6.92 14.19 23.15
N PHE A 593 6.64 15.35 22.51
CA PHE A 593 6.33 15.36 21.08
C PHE A 593 7.54 15.01 20.21
N PHE A 594 8.76 15.43 20.59
CA PHE A 594 9.97 14.99 19.90
C PHE A 594 10.28 13.50 20.14
N LEU A 595 10.21 13.00 21.38
CA LEU A 595 10.35 11.56 21.69
C LEU A 595 9.36 10.71 20.90
N CYS A 596 8.10 11.13 20.80
CA CYS A 596 7.08 10.48 19.99
C CYS A 596 7.46 10.47 18.50
N SER A 597 7.96 11.59 17.97
CA SER A 597 8.41 11.69 16.57
C SER A 597 9.61 10.76 16.28
N TYR A 598 10.54 10.65 17.23
CA TYR A 598 11.74 9.81 17.10
C TYR A 598 11.42 8.33 17.26
N ALA A 599 10.53 7.98 18.20
CA ALA A 599 9.98 6.64 18.33
C ALA A 599 9.36 6.18 17.01
N LEU A 600 8.55 7.03 16.36
CA LEU A 600 7.96 6.73 15.05
C LEU A 600 8.98 6.62 13.92
N ILE A 601 9.96 7.51 13.81
CA ILE A 601 11.02 7.43 12.79
C ILE A 601 11.79 6.11 12.94
N ASN A 602 12.23 5.80 14.16
CA ASN A 602 12.99 4.60 14.47
C ASN A 602 12.18 3.32 14.25
N PHE A 603 10.93 3.27 14.72
CA PHE A 603 10.02 2.15 14.48
C PHE A 603 9.72 1.95 12.99
N SER A 604 9.54 3.04 12.23
CA SER A 604 9.29 2.97 10.79
C SER A 604 10.46 2.38 10.01
N CYS A 605 11.70 2.77 10.35
CA CYS A 605 12.90 2.21 9.74
C CYS A 605 13.07 0.71 10.08
N PHE A 606 12.78 0.31 11.33
CA PHE A 606 12.72 -1.10 11.72
C PHE A 606 11.63 -1.86 10.92
N HIS A 607 10.42 -1.32 10.82
CA HIS A 607 9.30 -1.92 10.08
C HIS A 607 9.60 -2.10 8.60
N ALA A 608 10.15 -1.07 7.93
CA ALA A 608 10.56 -1.13 6.53
C ALA A 608 11.69 -2.17 6.28
N SER A 609 12.57 -2.35 7.27
CA SER A 609 13.66 -3.33 7.25
C SER A 609 13.20 -4.77 7.51
N ILE A 610 12.26 -5.00 8.44
CA ILE A 610 11.79 -6.37 8.78
C ILE A 610 10.78 -6.90 7.76
N THR A 611 10.01 -6.03 7.11
CA THR A 611 9.09 -6.39 6.02
C THR A 611 9.79 -6.67 4.68
N ASN A 612 11.11 -6.45 4.58
CA ASN A 612 11.90 -6.53 3.34
C ASN A 612 11.25 -5.73 2.18
N SER A 613 10.81 -4.50 2.47
CA SER A 613 10.08 -3.71 1.47
C SER A 613 10.97 -3.34 0.27
N PRO A 614 10.57 -3.59 -1.00
CA PRO A 614 11.49 -3.47 -2.15
C PRO A 614 12.10 -2.07 -2.40
N GLY A 615 11.44 -1.02 -1.89
CA GLY A 615 11.89 0.37 -1.94
C GLY A 615 12.69 0.84 -0.72
N TRP A 616 13.03 -0.05 0.21
CA TRP A 616 13.89 0.22 1.36
C TRP A 616 15.24 -0.46 1.19
N ARG A 617 16.24 0.31 0.75
CA ARG A 617 17.62 -0.12 0.47
C ARG A 617 18.62 0.92 0.99
N PRO A 618 18.68 1.16 2.32
CA PRO A 618 19.64 2.10 2.89
C PRO A 618 21.08 1.64 2.64
N SER A 619 21.89 2.48 2.00
CA SER A 619 23.32 2.19 1.75
C SER A 619 24.25 2.62 2.89
N PHE A 620 23.70 3.16 3.98
CA PHE A 620 24.46 3.66 5.12
C PHE A 620 25.00 2.54 6.02
N ARG A 621 26.32 2.31 5.99
CA ARG A 621 27.03 1.19 6.64
C ARG A 621 26.77 1.02 8.15
N TYR A 622 26.52 2.09 8.89
CA TYR A 622 26.29 2.04 10.35
C TYR A 622 24.81 1.90 10.74
N TYR A 623 23.90 1.69 9.78
CA TYR A 623 22.50 1.42 10.10
C TYR A 623 22.30 -0.03 10.57
N SER A 624 21.53 -0.21 11.64
CA SER A 624 21.06 -1.52 12.11
C SER A 624 19.59 -1.46 12.47
N LYS A 625 18.80 -2.42 11.96
CA LYS A 625 17.37 -2.54 12.28
C LYS A 625 17.12 -2.76 13.78
N TRP A 626 18.03 -3.45 14.47
CA TRP A 626 17.91 -3.69 15.91
C TRP A 626 18.26 -2.45 16.74
N ALA A 627 19.22 -1.64 16.31
CA ALA A 627 19.49 -0.34 16.92
C ALA A 627 18.27 0.58 16.76
N ALA A 628 17.62 0.60 15.58
CA ALA A 628 16.38 1.34 15.36
C ALA A 628 15.24 0.83 16.25
N LEU A 629 15.06 -0.48 16.44
CA LEU A 629 14.06 -1.00 17.38
C LEU A 629 14.34 -0.55 18.83
N PHE A 630 15.59 -0.66 19.29
CA PHE A 630 16.01 -0.18 20.61
C PHE A 630 15.75 1.32 20.79
N GLY A 631 16.10 2.15 19.79
CA GLY A 631 15.81 3.58 19.75
C GLY A 631 14.31 3.93 19.79
N ALA A 632 13.45 3.07 19.24
CA ALA A 632 12.01 3.23 19.34
C ALA A 632 11.50 2.89 20.76
N VAL A 633 11.92 1.74 21.31
CA VAL A 633 11.50 1.29 22.65
C VAL A 633 11.97 2.24 23.74
N ILE A 634 13.25 2.65 23.73
CA ILE A 634 13.79 3.57 24.74
C ILE A 634 13.09 4.94 24.69
N SER A 635 12.75 5.46 23.51
CA SER A 635 12.02 6.73 23.37
C SER A 635 10.62 6.64 23.98
N VAL A 636 9.91 5.52 23.80
CA VAL A 636 8.58 5.30 24.40
C VAL A 636 8.68 5.13 25.93
N VAL A 637 9.65 4.36 26.42
CA VAL A 637 9.88 4.16 27.86
C VAL A 637 10.20 5.49 28.54
N ILE A 638 11.10 6.30 27.98
CA ILE A 638 11.40 7.65 28.49
C ILE A 638 10.13 8.52 28.50
N MET A 639 9.35 8.55 27.42
CA MET A 639 8.13 9.36 27.32
C MET A 639 7.11 9.03 28.44
N PHE A 640 6.96 7.75 28.81
CA PHE A 640 6.14 7.36 29.96
C PHE A 640 6.74 7.77 31.31
N LEU A 641 8.07 7.76 31.45
CA LEU A 641 8.80 8.19 32.65
C LEU A 641 8.81 9.72 32.85
N LEU A 642 8.58 10.52 31.80
CA LEU A 642 8.43 11.98 31.92
C LEU A 642 7.01 12.33 32.41
N THR A 643 5.99 12.03 31.61
CA THR A 643 4.59 12.34 31.92
C THR A 643 3.64 11.33 31.26
N TRP A 644 3.35 10.24 31.97
CA TRP A 644 2.55 9.10 31.51
C TRP A 644 1.21 9.48 30.84
N TRP A 645 0.51 10.50 31.35
CA TRP A 645 -0.79 10.92 30.80
C TRP A 645 -0.65 11.58 29.43
N ALA A 646 0.38 12.42 29.25
CA ALA A 646 0.70 13.05 27.98
C ALA A 646 1.25 12.03 26.97
N ALA A 647 2.02 11.03 27.44
CA ALA A 647 2.45 9.89 26.65
C ALA A 647 1.26 9.09 26.07
N LEU A 648 0.24 8.81 26.88
CA LEU A 648 -1.00 8.15 26.43
C LEU A 648 -1.75 8.99 25.38
N ILE A 649 -1.88 10.31 25.59
CA ILE A 649 -2.53 11.21 24.62
C ILE A 649 -1.77 11.22 23.29
N ALA A 650 -0.44 11.34 23.31
CA ALA A 650 0.39 11.29 22.11
C ALA A 650 0.23 9.96 21.34
N ILE A 651 0.26 8.82 22.05
CA ILE A 651 0.06 7.50 21.45
C ILE A 651 -1.37 7.34 20.89
N ALA A 652 -2.39 7.84 21.57
CA ALA A 652 -3.78 7.82 21.06
C ALA A 652 -3.93 8.64 19.76
N ILE A 653 -3.31 9.82 19.69
CA ILE A 653 -3.27 10.66 18.48
C ILE A 653 -2.54 9.91 17.35
N VAL A 654 -1.40 9.27 17.62
CA VAL A 654 -0.66 8.45 16.64
C VAL A 654 -1.52 7.32 16.07
N ILE A 655 -2.19 6.56 16.94
CA ILE A 655 -3.04 5.43 16.53
C ILE A 655 -4.24 5.92 15.70
N PHE A 656 -4.85 7.05 16.09
CA PHE A 656 -5.93 7.68 15.34
C PHE A 656 -5.50 8.13 13.94
N LEU A 657 -4.34 8.80 13.82
CA LEU A 657 -3.79 9.29 12.55
C LEU A 657 -3.46 8.12 11.60
N LEU A 658 -2.77 7.10 12.09
CA LEU A 658 -2.46 5.89 11.33
C LEU A 658 -3.74 5.16 10.90
N GLY A 659 -4.69 4.96 11.82
CA GLY A 659 -5.98 4.35 11.55
C GLY A 659 -6.79 5.09 10.49
N TYR A 660 -6.78 6.43 10.52
CA TYR A 660 -7.44 7.27 9.53
C TYR A 660 -6.86 7.09 8.12
N VAL A 661 -5.53 7.12 7.96
CA VAL A 661 -4.89 6.94 6.64
C VAL A 661 -5.09 5.51 6.12
N LEU A 662 -4.96 4.49 6.98
CA LEU A 662 -5.20 3.08 6.66
C LEU A 662 -6.66 2.79 6.26
N TYR A 663 -7.63 3.51 6.84
CA TYR A 663 -9.04 3.43 6.48
C TYR A 663 -9.34 4.13 5.15
N LYS A 664 -8.86 5.38 4.97
CA LYS A 664 -9.14 6.21 3.79
C LYS A 664 -8.49 5.66 2.52
N LYS A 665 -7.30 5.04 2.62
CA LYS A 665 -6.49 4.52 1.49
C LYS A 665 -6.40 5.51 0.31
N PRO A 666 -5.78 6.69 0.52
CA PRO A 666 -5.65 7.69 -0.55
C PRO A 666 -4.93 7.11 -1.79
N GLU A 667 -5.29 7.56 -3.01
CA GLU A 667 -4.74 7.09 -4.30
C GLU A 667 -3.28 7.57 -4.55
N VAL A 668 -2.41 7.40 -3.55
CA VAL A 668 -1.09 8.02 -3.42
C VAL A 668 0.01 6.96 -3.64
N ASN A 669 0.43 6.84 -4.91
CA ASN A 669 1.28 5.75 -5.39
C ASN A 669 2.78 6.01 -5.17
N TRP A 670 3.24 6.14 -3.92
CA TRP A 670 4.68 6.19 -3.60
C TRP A 670 5.28 4.81 -3.27
N GLY A 671 4.42 3.79 -3.13
CA GLY A 671 4.75 2.56 -2.42
C GLY A 671 4.62 2.75 -0.91
N SER A 672 4.35 1.66 -0.19
CA SER A 672 4.36 1.61 1.27
C SER A 672 4.99 0.31 1.74
N SER A 673 5.68 0.36 2.89
CA SER A 673 6.12 -0.84 3.60
C SER A 673 4.96 -1.77 3.95
N VAL A 674 3.76 -1.23 4.21
CA VAL A 674 2.52 -2.00 4.46
C VAL A 674 2.02 -2.71 3.20
N GLN A 675 2.10 -2.04 2.04
CA GLN A 675 1.76 -2.64 0.74
C GLN A 675 2.75 -3.75 0.35
N ALA A 676 4.05 -3.51 0.58
CA ALA A 676 5.11 -4.50 0.35
C ALA A 676 4.97 -5.72 1.29
N GLY A 677 4.71 -5.49 2.58
CA GLY A 677 4.41 -6.56 3.54
C GLY A 677 3.18 -7.38 3.13
N SER A 678 2.13 -6.72 2.64
CA SER A 678 0.93 -7.38 2.11
C SER A 678 1.23 -8.25 0.88
N TYR A 679 2.12 -7.81 -0.02
CA TYR A 679 2.57 -8.59 -1.17
C TYR A 679 3.42 -9.79 -0.75
N ASN A 680 4.42 -9.58 0.12
CA ASN A 680 5.29 -10.65 0.62
C ASN A 680 4.48 -11.71 1.40
N MET A 681 3.49 -11.28 2.19
CA MET A 681 2.55 -12.17 2.87
C MET A 681 1.68 -12.98 1.89
N ALA A 682 1.13 -12.33 0.86
CA ALA A 682 0.36 -13.01 -0.18
C ALA A 682 1.21 -14.03 -0.96
N LEU A 683 2.46 -13.66 -1.31
CA LEU A 683 3.40 -14.55 -1.99
C LEU A 683 3.76 -15.76 -1.11
N ASN A 684 4.13 -15.54 0.15
CA ASN A 684 4.50 -16.62 1.07
C ASN A 684 3.34 -17.60 1.29
N TYR A 685 2.10 -17.10 1.45
CA TYR A 685 0.92 -17.97 1.53
C TYR A 685 0.62 -18.68 0.19
N SER A 686 0.81 -18.04 -0.96
CA SER A 686 0.67 -18.70 -2.27
C SER A 686 1.73 -19.77 -2.54
N VAL A 687 2.93 -19.62 -2.00
CA VAL A 687 4.01 -20.63 -2.09
C VAL A 687 3.73 -21.80 -1.13
N GLY A 688 3.41 -21.53 0.14
CA GLY A 688 3.10 -22.56 1.14
C GLY A 688 1.88 -23.42 0.79
N LEU A 689 0.92 -22.89 0.00
CA LEU A 689 -0.18 -23.69 -0.55
C LEU A 689 0.30 -24.83 -1.47
N ASN A 690 1.50 -24.76 -2.07
CA ASN A 690 1.99 -25.83 -2.95
C ASN A 690 2.38 -27.10 -2.19
N GLU A 691 2.77 -26.95 -0.91
CA GLU A 691 3.17 -28.04 0.01
C GLU A 691 1.96 -28.84 0.54
N VAL A 692 0.74 -28.31 0.38
CA VAL A 692 -0.49 -28.93 0.89
C VAL A 692 -1.00 -29.99 -0.09
N GLU A 693 -1.31 -31.18 0.43
CA GLU A 693 -1.90 -32.30 -0.34
C GLU A 693 -3.37 -32.05 -0.73
N GLU A 694 -3.77 -32.58 -1.88
CA GLU A 694 -5.12 -32.39 -2.44
C GLU A 694 -6.11 -33.41 -1.86
N HIS A 695 -6.80 -33.01 -0.78
CA HIS A 695 -7.88 -33.80 -0.18
C HIS A 695 -9.27 -33.21 -0.50
N ILE A 696 -10.22 -34.06 -0.89
CA ILE A 696 -11.64 -33.76 -1.17
C ILE A 696 -12.28 -32.76 -0.18
N LYS A 697 -12.02 -32.87 1.13
CA LYS A 697 -12.56 -31.93 2.16
C LYS A 697 -12.12 -30.47 1.94
N ASN A 698 -10.94 -30.28 1.35
CA ASN A 698 -10.34 -28.98 1.02
C ASN A 698 -10.74 -28.48 -0.37
N TYR A 699 -11.46 -29.25 -1.19
CA TYR A 699 -11.88 -28.84 -2.52
C TYR A 699 -12.67 -27.52 -2.51
N ARG A 700 -12.38 -26.63 -3.46
CA ARG A 700 -13.09 -25.37 -3.68
C ARG A 700 -13.34 -25.17 -5.18
N PRO A 701 -14.51 -24.65 -5.61
CA PRO A 701 -14.75 -24.31 -7.01
C PRO A 701 -13.99 -23.04 -7.37
N GLN A 702 -12.89 -23.19 -8.12
CA GLN A 702 -12.02 -22.11 -8.59
C GLN A 702 -12.40 -21.80 -10.05
N CYS A 703 -13.11 -20.69 -10.30
CA CYS A 703 -13.80 -20.48 -11.58
C CYS A 703 -13.07 -19.51 -12.52
N LEU A 704 -12.78 -19.96 -13.73
CA LEU A 704 -12.46 -19.10 -14.88
C LEU A 704 -13.76 -18.81 -15.64
N VAL A 705 -14.15 -17.54 -15.68
CA VAL A 705 -15.45 -17.09 -16.24
C VAL A 705 -15.20 -16.32 -17.52
N LEU A 706 -15.67 -16.84 -18.66
CA LEU A 706 -15.53 -16.20 -19.96
C LEU A 706 -16.60 -15.11 -20.15
N THR A 707 -16.37 -13.98 -19.49
CA THR A 707 -17.26 -12.82 -19.46
C THR A 707 -17.16 -11.96 -20.71
N GLY A 708 -15.99 -11.97 -21.37
CA GLY A 708 -15.58 -10.82 -22.19
C GLY A 708 -15.35 -9.60 -21.28
N PRO A 709 -15.59 -8.37 -21.74
CA PRO A 709 -15.73 -7.21 -20.86
C PRO A 709 -16.82 -7.48 -19.80
N PRO A 710 -16.53 -7.47 -18.49
CA PRO A 710 -17.48 -7.91 -17.45
C PRO A 710 -18.79 -7.09 -17.43
N ASN A 711 -18.73 -5.84 -17.90
CA ASN A 711 -19.87 -4.95 -18.06
C ASN A 711 -20.94 -5.49 -19.04
N PHE A 712 -20.56 -6.31 -20.02
CA PHE A 712 -21.45 -6.82 -21.09
C PHE A 712 -22.27 -8.04 -20.65
N ARG A 713 -21.81 -8.79 -19.64
CA ARG A 713 -22.46 -10.02 -19.15
C ARG A 713 -22.59 -10.03 -17.62
N PRO A 714 -23.18 -8.99 -17.00
CA PRO A 714 -23.19 -8.83 -15.55
C PRO A 714 -23.85 -10.01 -14.81
N ALA A 715 -24.91 -10.61 -15.39
CA ALA A 715 -25.59 -11.75 -14.78
C ALA A 715 -24.68 -12.98 -14.60
N LEU A 716 -23.72 -13.20 -15.52
CA LEU A 716 -22.75 -14.29 -15.42
C LEU A 716 -21.73 -14.03 -14.30
N VAL A 717 -21.30 -12.78 -14.15
CA VAL A 717 -20.40 -12.34 -13.07
C VAL A 717 -21.09 -12.46 -11.70
N ASP A 718 -22.32 -11.96 -11.59
CA ASP A 718 -23.11 -11.99 -10.36
C ASP A 718 -23.49 -13.42 -9.95
N PHE A 719 -23.77 -14.32 -10.91
CA PHE A 719 -23.99 -15.74 -10.66
C PHE A 719 -22.78 -16.41 -10.02
N VAL A 720 -21.59 -16.32 -10.65
CA VAL A 720 -20.38 -16.98 -10.13
C VAL A 720 -19.94 -16.36 -8.80
N GLY A 721 -19.99 -15.02 -8.67
CA GLY A 721 -19.76 -14.32 -7.40
C GLY A 721 -20.74 -14.69 -6.27
N THR A 722 -21.89 -15.30 -6.61
CA THR A 722 -22.84 -15.82 -5.62
C THR A 722 -22.37 -17.14 -5.03
N PHE A 723 -21.97 -18.16 -5.81
CA PHE A 723 -21.54 -19.43 -5.21
C PHE A 723 -20.07 -19.44 -4.71
N THR A 724 -19.14 -18.72 -5.37
CA THR A 724 -17.74 -18.60 -4.89
C THR A 724 -17.60 -17.84 -3.58
N ARG A 725 -18.65 -17.09 -3.19
CA ARG A 725 -18.86 -16.41 -1.89
C ARG A 725 -17.78 -15.37 -1.50
N ASN A 726 -16.89 -14.95 -2.41
CA ASN A 726 -15.64 -14.22 -2.10
C ASN A 726 -14.68 -15.04 -1.20
N LEU A 727 -14.79 -16.37 -1.24
CA LEU A 727 -13.97 -17.35 -0.51
C LEU A 727 -13.16 -18.27 -1.45
N SER A 728 -13.67 -18.54 -2.66
CA SER A 728 -12.99 -19.31 -3.70
C SER A 728 -12.43 -18.37 -4.79
N LEU A 729 -11.45 -18.85 -5.55
CA LEU A 729 -10.87 -18.10 -6.66
C LEU A 729 -11.90 -17.85 -7.77
N MET A 730 -11.94 -16.62 -8.28
CA MET A 730 -12.72 -16.24 -9.46
C MET A 730 -11.84 -15.37 -10.37
N ILE A 731 -11.84 -15.69 -11.67
CA ILE A 731 -11.07 -14.99 -12.70
C ILE A 731 -12.03 -14.67 -13.85
N CYS A 732 -12.22 -13.39 -14.16
CA CYS A 732 -12.97 -12.94 -15.34
C CYS A 732 -12.02 -12.89 -16.55
N GLY A 733 -12.17 -13.85 -17.47
CA GLY A 733 -11.39 -13.95 -18.71
C GLY A 733 -12.01 -13.14 -19.85
N ASN A 734 -11.19 -12.35 -20.52
CA ASN A 734 -11.52 -11.64 -21.75
C ASN A 734 -10.51 -11.99 -22.85
N VAL A 735 -11.00 -12.21 -24.08
CA VAL A 735 -10.17 -12.50 -25.26
C VAL A 735 -10.39 -11.39 -26.28
N LEU A 736 -9.35 -10.60 -26.54
CA LEU A 736 -9.34 -9.58 -27.58
C LEU A 736 -8.80 -10.20 -28.87
N ILE A 737 -9.70 -10.35 -29.84
CA ILE A 737 -9.39 -10.85 -31.19
C ILE A 737 -8.65 -9.75 -31.97
N GLY A 738 -7.52 -10.10 -32.59
CA GLY A 738 -6.82 -9.26 -33.57
C GLY A 738 -5.34 -8.95 -33.26
N PRO A 739 -4.67 -8.19 -34.14
CA PRO A 739 -3.21 -8.07 -34.14
C PRO A 739 -2.65 -7.37 -32.90
N ARG A 740 -1.76 -8.06 -32.20
CA ARG A 740 -1.15 -7.65 -30.90
C ARG A 740 -0.63 -6.21 -30.87
N LYS A 741 -0.03 -5.71 -31.96
CA LYS A 741 0.50 -4.33 -32.05
C LYS A 741 -0.59 -3.26 -31.91
N GLN A 742 -1.81 -3.53 -32.38
CA GLN A 742 -2.93 -2.58 -32.34
C GLN A 742 -3.76 -2.70 -31.06
N LYS A 743 -3.96 -3.91 -30.53
CA LYS A 743 -4.79 -4.15 -29.33
C LYS A 743 -4.08 -3.96 -27.98
N MET A 744 -2.75 -3.97 -27.94
CA MET A 744 -1.99 -3.80 -26.68
C MET A 744 -2.26 -2.47 -25.93
N PRO A 745 -2.40 -1.29 -26.58
CA PRO A 745 -2.75 -0.04 -25.89
C PRO A 745 -4.19 -0.05 -25.34
N GLU A 746 -5.14 -0.56 -26.14
CA GLU A 746 -6.56 -0.68 -25.79
C GLU A 746 -6.76 -1.54 -24.54
N LEU A 747 -6.09 -2.70 -24.49
CA LEU A 747 -6.05 -3.61 -23.35
C LEU A 747 -5.60 -2.90 -22.07
N ARG A 748 -4.45 -2.22 -22.11
CA ARG A 748 -3.86 -1.52 -20.95
C ARG A 748 -4.74 -0.40 -20.40
N LEU A 749 -5.48 0.29 -21.27
CA LEU A 749 -6.43 1.33 -20.87
C LEU A 749 -7.71 0.73 -20.26
N SER A 750 -8.22 -0.36 -20.84
CA SER A 750 -9.50 -0.96 -20.48
C SER A 750 -9.46 -1.77 -19.16
N SER A 751 -8.37 -2.51 -18.92
CA SER A 751 -8.23 -3.46 -17.80
C SER A 751 -8.44 -2.82 -16.40
N ASN A 752 -7.94 -1.60 -16.22
CA ASN A 752 -8.15 -0.81 -14.99
C ASN A 752 -9.63 -0.42 -14.77
N GLY A 753 -10.36 -0.11 -15.84
CA GLY A 753 -11.79 0.22 -15.79
C GLY A 753 -12.65 -0.96 -15.36
N HIS A 754 -12.40 -2.13 -15.94
CA HIS A 754 -13.08 -3.38 -15.59
C HIS A 754 -12.81 -3.80 -14.13
N THR A 755 -11.57 -3.65 -13.66
CA THR A 755 -11.22 -3.92 -12.26
C THR A 755 -11.92 -2.95 -11.29
N LYS A 756 -12.01 -1.65 -11.63
CA LYS A 756 -12.80 -0.68 -10.83
C LYS A 756 -14.31 -1.01 -10.85
N TRP A 757 -14.87 -1.55 -11.94
CA TRP A 757 -16.27 -1.98 -12.03
C TRP A 757 -16.59 -3.20 -11.14
N LEU A 758 -15.74 -4.23 -11.16
CA LEU A 758 -15.88 -5.43 -10.30
C LEU A 758 -15.85 -5.06 -8.81
N ASN A 759 -14.90 -4.19 -8.43
CA ASN A 759 -14.79 -3.66 -7.08
C ASN A 759 -16.04 -2.84 -6.67
N LYS A 760 -16.60 -2.01 -7.57
CA LYS A 760 -17.84 -1.27 -7.31
C LYS A 760 -19.04 -2.20 -7.06
N ARG A 761 -19.11 -3.36 -7.71
CA ARG A 761 -20.11 -4.43 -7.45
C ARG A 761 -19.80 -5.32 -6.23
N ARG A 762 -18.68 -5.09 -5.51
CA ARG A 762 -18.21 -5.90 -4.35
C ARG A 762 -17.92 -7.38 -4.67
N ILE A 763 -17.58 -7.68 -5.92
CA ILE A 763 -17.23 -9.04 -6.38
C ILE A 763 -15.72 -9.19 -6.31
N LYS A 764 -15.21 -10.10 -5.46
CA LYS A 764 -13.77 -10.41 -5.43
C LYS A 764 -13.43 -11.37 -6.56
N SER A 765 -13.08 -10.80 -7.71
CA SER A 765 -12.57 -11.53 -8.87
C SER A 765 -11.31 -10.86 -9.39
N PHE A 766 -10.35 -11.65 -9.83
CA PHE A 766 -9.32 -11.15 -10.74
C PHE A 766 -9.94 -10.94 -12.12
N TYR A 767 -9.27 -10.16 -12.97
CA TYR A 767 -9.63 -9.96 -14.37
C TYR A 767 -8.36 -10.17 -15.21
N THR A 768 -8.49 -10.88 -16.32
CA THR A 768 -7.35 -11.31 -17.14
C THR A 768 -7.72 -11.21 -18.62
N ASP A 769 -6.99 -10.38 -19.34
CA ASP A 769 -7.15 -10.16 -20.77
C ASP A 769 -6.01 -10.77 -21.59
N VAL A 770 -6.39 -11.58 -22.58
CA VAL A 770 -5.48 -12.19 -23.56
C VAL A 770 -5.77 -11.62 -24.94
N ILE A 771 -4.73 -11.34 -25.71
CA ILE A 771 -4.83 -11.02 -27.14
C ILE A 771 -4.49 -12.30 -27.92
N ALA A 772 -5.36 -12.69 -28.83
CA ALA A 772 -5.15 -13.82 -29.73
C ALA A 772 -5.69 -13.51 -31.13
N GLU A 773 -5.29 -14.31 -32.11
CA GLU A 773 -5.77 -14.21 -33.49
C GLU A 773 -7.17 -14.85 -33.60
N ASP A 774 -7.40 -16.00 -32.96
CA ASP A 774 -8.71 -16.64 -32.81
C ASP A 774 -9.24 -16.62 -31.37
N PHE A 775 -10.56 -16.75 -31.22
CA PHE A 775 -11.21 -16.80 -29.91
C PHE A 775 -10.83 -18.09 -29.15
N ARG A 776 -10.85 -19.24 -29.83
CA ARG A 776 -10.43 -20.54 -29.26
C ARG A 776 -8.99 -20.51 -28.75
N SER A 777 -8.07 -20.00 -29.57
CA SER A 777 -6.64 -19.89 -29.24
C SER A 777 -6.42 -19.03 -27.99
N GLY A 778 -7.13 -17.90 -27.87
CA GLY A 778 -7.09 -17.06 -26.67
C GLY A 778 -7.68 -17.71 -25.41
N VAL A 779 -8.75 -18.51 -25.55
CA VAL A 779 -9.33 -19.26 -24.42
C VAL A 779 -8.41 -20.40 -23.97
N GLN A 780 -7.71 -21.08 -24.88
CA GLN A 780 -6.71 -22.11 -24.52
C GLN A 780 -5.55 -21.51 -23.71
N ILE A 781 -5.05 -20.32 -24.09
CA ILE A 781 -4.06 -19.59 -23.31
C ILE A 781 -4.60 -19.25 -21.91
N LEU A 782 -5.83 -18.73 -21.80
CA LEU A 782 -6.47 -18.46 -20.51
C LEU A 782 -6.59 -19.73 -19.64
N MET A 783 -6.97 -20.87 -20.22
CA MET A 783 -7.09 -22.15 -19.50
C MET A 783 -5.75 -22.65 -18.94
N GLN A 784 -4.66 -22.51 -19.70
CA GLN A 784 -3.35 -23.05 -19.34
C GLN A 784 -2.52 -22.12 -18.46
N ALA A 785 -2.67 -20.79 -18.61
CA ALA A 785 -1.81 -19.79 -17.98
C ALA A 785 -2.48 -18.93 -16.89
N SER A 786 -3.77 -19.11 -16.59
CA SER A 786 -4.42 -18.36 -15.51
C SER A 786 -4.12 -18.96 -14.13
N GLY A 787 -3.70 -18.11 -13.18
CA GLY A 787 -3.49 -18.48 -11.78
C GLY A 787 -2.03 -18.45 -11.33
N LEU A 788 -1.76 -18.95 -10.12
CA LEU A 788 -0.44 -19.02 -9.52
C LEU A 788 -0.33 -20.23 -8.57
N GLY A 789 0.57 -21.18 -8.85
CA GLY A 789 0.70 -22.41 -8.06
C GLY A 789 -0.61 -23.21 -7.99
N ARG A 790 -1.01 -23.66 -6.79
CA ARG A 790 -2.33 -24.28 -6.55
C ARG A 790 -3.52 -23.30 -6.70
N MET A 791 -3.29 -21.98 -6.74
CA MET A 791 -4.34 -20.98 -6.98
C MET A 791 -4.59 -20.78 -8.49
N LYS A 792 -5.06 -21.85 -9.14
CA LYS A 792 -5.43 -21.93 -10.56
C LYS A 792 -6.94 -22.25 -10.71
N PRO A 793 -7.60 -21.94 -11.84
CA PRO A 793 -8.99 -22.31 -12.04
C PRO A 793 -9.12 -23.82 -12.29
N ASN A 794 -10.18 -24.43 -11.76
CA ASN A 794 -10.55 -25.84 -11.94
C ASN A 794 -11.93 -26.04 -12.59
N ILE A 795 -12.70 -24.96 -12.81
CA ILE A 795 -13.99 -24.97 -13.53
C ILE A 795 -13.99 -23.86 -14.58
N LEU A 796 -14.25 -24.19 -15.85
CA LEU A 796 -14.61 -23.19 -16.86
C LEU A 796 -16.10 -22.87 -16.76
N VAL A 797 -16.44 -21.59 -16.68
CA VAL A 797 -17.81 -21.07 -16.77
C VAL A 797 -17.96 -20.24 -18.05
N ILE A 798 -18.89 -20.61 -18.92
CA ILE A 798 -19.15 -19.94 -20.20
C ILE A 798 -20.66 -19.70 -20.39
N GLY A 799 -21.01 -18.53 -20.93
CA GLY A 799 -22.40 -18.21 -21.29
C GLY A 799 -22.85 -18.94 -22.56
N TYR A 800 -24.13 -19.28 -22.64
CA TYR A 800 -24.73 -19.91 -23.82
C TYR A 800 -24.73 -18.98 -25.05
N LYS A 801 -24.47 -19.54 -26.24
CA LYS A 801 -24.41 -18.79 -27.50
C LYS A 801 -25.74 -18.87 -28.25
N ARG A 802 -26.74 -18.07 -27.85
CA ARG A 802 -28.05 -18.03 -28.51
C ARG A 802 -27.98 -17.71 -30.01
N ASN A 803 -27.08 -16.81 -30.44
CA ASN A 803 -26.96 -16.40 -31.85
C ASN A 803 -26.13 -17.38 -32.73
N TRP A 804 -26.15 -18.68 -32.45
CA TRP A 804 -25.34 -19.65 -33.19
C TRP A 804 -25.82 -19.89 -34.63
N GLN A 805 -27.10 -19.66 -34.92
CA GLN A 805 -27.69 -19.80 -36.26
C GLN A 805 -27.35 -18.64 -37.22
N SER A 806 -27.11 -17.44 -36.67
CA SER A 806 -26.85 -16.22 -37.45
C SER A 806 -25.41 -15.72 -37.36
N ALA A 807 -24.55 -16.42 -36.62
CA ALA A 807 -23.12 -16.12 -36.53
C ALA A 807 -22.31 -16.86 -37.62
N HIS A 808 -21.15 -16.31 -37.97
CA HIS A 808 -20.21 -16.95 -38.89
C HIS A 808 -19.84 -18.39 -38.42
N PRO A 809 -19.83 -19.42 -39.30
CA PRO A 809 -19.65 -20.81 -38.89
C PRO A 809 -18.36 -21.12 -38.13
N GLY A 810 -17.24 -20.49 -38.49
CA GLY A 810 -16.00 -20.62 -37.71
C GLY A 810 -16.14 -20.22 -36.24
N ALA A 811 -17.01 -19.25 -35.93
CA ALA A 811 -17.29 -18.84 -34.55
C ALA A 811 -18.25 -19.80 -33.80
N LEU A 812 -18.86 -20.76 -34.50
CA LEU A 812 -19.56 -21.91 -33.91
C LEU A 812 -18.58 -23.05 -33.65
N GLU A 813 -17.68 -23.34 -34.60
CA GLU A 813 -16.60 -24.32 -34.43
C GLU A 813 -15.62 -23.93 -33.32
N ASP A 814 -15.34 -22.65 -33.12
CA ASP A 814 -14.54 -22.16 -31.98
C ASP A 814 -15.24 -22.43 -30.64
N TYR A 815 -16.56 -22.21 -30.57
CA TYR A 815 -17.36 -22.40 -29.35
C TYR A 815 -17.44 -23.88 -28.96
N ILE A 816 -17.73 -24.76 -29.93
CA ILE A 816 -17.65 -26.21 -29.73
C ILE A 816 -16.21 -26.67 -29.53
N GLY A 817 -15.26 -25.99 -30.15
CA GLY A 817 -13.83 -26.21 -30.02
C GLY A 817 -13.33 -26.00 -28.60
N ILE A 818 -13.85 -25.00 -27.88
CA ILE A 818 -13.60 -24.77 -26.46
C ILE A 818 -14.27 -25.86 -25.61
N LEU A 819 -15.54 -26.19 -25.87
CA LEU A 819 -16.28 -27.22 -25.13
C LEU A 819 -15.68 -28.64 -25.28
N SER A 820 -15.06 -28.94 -26.42
CA SER A 820 -14.35 -30.20 -26.70
C SER A 820 -12.95 -30.29 -26.08
N CYS A 821 -12.34 -29.16 -25.68
CA CYS A 821 -10.99 -29.10 -25.12
C CYS A 821 -10.95 -29.29 -23.58
N LEU A 822 -12.04 -29.69 -22.92
CA LEU A 822 -12.15 -29.60 -21.46
C LEU A 822 -12.84 -30.77 -20.73
N HIS A 823 -12.36 -30.96 -19.50
CA HIS A 823 -13.08 -31.36 -18.28
C HIS A 823 -12.83 -30.26 -17.22
N PRO A 824 -13.65 -30.08 -16.16
CA PRO A 824 -15.12 -30.01 -16.15
C PRO A 824 -15.64 -28.67 -16.72
N ILE A 825 -16.95 -28.54 -16.97
CA ILE A 825 -17.55 -27.35 -17.60
C ILE A 825 -18.89 -26.98 -16.91
N SER A 826 -19.13 -25.68 -16.72
CA SER A 826 -20.45 -25.12 -16.37
C SER A 826 -20.92 -24.13 -17.44
N LEU A 827 -21.99 -24.49 -18.14
CA LEU A 827 -22.67 -23.70 -19.16
C LEU A 827 -23.89 -23.01 -18.53
N VAL A 828 -24.03 -21.70 -18.73
CA VAL A 828 -25.16 -20.93 -18.20
C VAL A 828 -26.00 -20.38 -19.35
N ASP A 829 -27.23 -20.85 -19.48
CA ASP A 829 -28.24 -20.32 -20.40
C ASP A 829 -29.31 -19.56 -19.60
N SER A 830 -29.19 -18.24 -19.58
CA SER A 830 -30.21 -17.38 -19.00
C SER A 830 -31.41 -17.30 -19.95
N GLY A 831 -32.48 -18.05 -19.69
CA GLY A 831 -33.77 -17.85 -20.34
C GLY A 831 -34.26 -16.40 -20.17
N ALA A 832 -34.93 -15.87 -21.20
CA ALA A 832 -35.64 -14.57 -21.22
C ALA A 832 -35.03 -13.45 -20.34
N MET A 833 -33.78 -13.08 -20.65
CA MET A 833 -33.21 -11.82 -20.21
C MET A 833 -32.91 -10.98 -21.46
N ASP A 834 -33.73 -9.96 -21.67
CA ASP A 834 -33.59 -9.01 -22.76
C ASP A 834 -32.41 -8.07 -22.51
N ALA A 835 -31.87 -7.51 -23.61
CA ALA A 835 -30.62 -6.74 -23.59
C ALA A 835 -30.79 -5.28 -23.08
N GLU A 836 -31.88 -4.96 -22.39
CA GLU A 836 -32.21 -3.61 -21.96
C GLU A 836 -31.89 -3.35 -20.46
N GLN A 837 -30.96 -2.42 -20.25
CA GLN A 837 -30.83 -1.55 -19.06
C GLN A 837 -30.94 -2.16 -17.65
N GLN A 838 -30.34 -3.32 -17.37
CA GLN A 838 -30.31 -3.87 -16.01
C GLN A 838 -29.17 -3.32 -15.11
N ALA A 839 -29.51 -2.30 -14.32
CA ALA A 839 -28.68 -1.81 -13.21
C ALA A 839 -28.47 -2.90 -12.12
N SER A 840 -29.48 -3.72 -11.86
CA SER A 840 -29.43 -4.89 -10.99
C SER A 840 -29.78 -6.17 -11.77
N THR A 841 -29.06 -7.27 -11.50
CA THR A 841 -29.35 -8.59 -12.08
C THR A 841 -30.17 -9.41 -11.10
N ILE A 842 -30.88 -10.43 -11.57
CA ILE A 842 -31.74 -11.25 -10.69
C ILE A 842 -30.92 -11.92 -9.55
N PHE A 843 -29.64 -12.24 -9.80
CA PHE A 843 -28.71 -12.78 -8.80
C PHE A 843 -28.38 -11.79 -7.64
N GLN A 844 -28.70 -10.50 -7.78
CA GLN A 844 -28.48 -9.48 -6.76
C GLN A 844 -29.67 -9.27 -5.81
N SER A 845 -30.91 -9.61 -6.19
CA SER A 845 -32.11 -9.49 -5.34
C SER A 845 -32.29 -10.70 -4.39
N GLU A 846 -33.06 -10.52 -3.30
CA GLU A 846 -33.48 -11.65 -2.45
C GLU A 846 -34.63 -12.42 -3.11
N GLN A 847 -34.56 -13.76 -3.10
CA GLN A 847 -35.47 -14.61 -3.89
C GLN A 847 -36.70 -15.14 -3.15
N GLY A 848 -36.77 -14.98 -1.83
CA GLY A 848 -37.89 -15.47 -1.03
C GLY A 848 -38.00 -17.00 -1.04
N LYS A 849 -39.23 -17.52 -0.91
CA LYS A 849 -39.53 -18.96 -0.89
C LYS A 849 -39.69 -19.51 -2.32
N LYS A 850 -38.58 -19.76 -3.02
CA LYS A 850 -38.54 -20.39 -4.36
C LYS A 850 -37.85 -21.76 -4.33
N THR A 851 -37.97 -22.54 -5.40
CA THR A 851 -37.27 -23.83 -5.55
C THR A 851 -36.02 -23.72 -6.42
N ILE A 852 -34.99 -24.49 -6.09
CA ILE A 852 -33.83 -24.78 -6.95
C ILE A 852 -33.91 -26.25 -7.31
N ASP A 853 -34.06 -26.54 -8.61
CA ASP A 853 -34.31 -27.91 -9.07
C ASP A 853 -33.05 -28.48 -9.71
N ILE A 854 -32.53 -29.57 -9.15
CA ILE A 854 -31.34 -30.30 -9.62
C ILE A 854 -31.79 -31.62 -10.22
N TYR A 855 -31.48 -31.86 -11.50
CA TYR A 855 -31.85 -33.08 -12.20
C TYR A 855 -30.65 -34.01 -12.32
N TRP A 856 -30.34 -34.75 -11.24
CA TRP A 856 -29.22 -35.68 -11.18
C TRP A 856 -29.46 -36.95 -12.02
N LEU A 857 -29.43 -36.77 -13.34
CA LEU A 857 -29.64 -37.82 -14.35
C LEU A 857 -28.46 -38.80 -14.48
N PHE A 858 -27.29 -38.41 -13.98
CA PHE A 858 -26.01 -39.05 -14.24
C PHE A 858 -24.96 -38.68 -13.19
N ASP A 859 -24.04 -39.60 -12.90
CA ASP A 859 -22.86 -39.27 -12.10
C ASP A 859 -21.86 -38.37 -12.86
N ASP A 860 -21.43 -37.32 -12.17
CA ASP A 860 -20.58 -36.21 -12.58
C ASP A 860 -19.63 -35.81 -11.42
N GLY A 861 -19.34 -36.72 -10.48
CA GLY A 861 -18.39 -36.51 -9.36
C GLY A 861 -18.90 -35.63 -8.20
N GLY A 862 -20.18 -35.22 -8.25
CA GLY A 862 -20.84 -34.43 -7.20
C GLY A 862 -20.86 -32.90 -7.42
N LEU A 863 -20.19 -32.37 -8.46
CA LEU A 863 -20.13 -30.92 -8.74
C LEU A 863 -21.53 -30.28 -8.90
N THR A 864 -22.45 -31.05 -9.45
CA THR A 864 -23.84 -30.67 -9.74
C THR A 864 -24.73 -30.54 -8.50
N LEU A 865 -24.35 -31.19 -7.40
CA LEU A 865 -24.95 -31.02 -6.06
C LEU A 865 -24.27 -29.89 -5.29
N LEU A 866 -22.94 -29.77 -5.43
CA LEU A 866 -22.11 -28.77 -4.74
C LEU A 866 -22.46 -27.32 -5.11
N ILE A 867 -22.66 -26.99 -6.40
CA ILE A 867 -22.94 -25.60 -6.82
C ILE A 867 -24.27 -25.09 -6.21
N PRO A 868 -25.42 -25.80 -6.33
CA PRO A 868 -26.67 -25.41 -5.66
C PRO A 868 -26.59 -25.30 -4.14
N TYR A 869 -25.85 -26.21 -3.48
CA TYR A 869 -25.62 -26.15 -2.04
C TYR A 869 -24.87 -24.87 -1.62
N LEU A 870 -23.85 -24.46 -2.37
CA LEU A 870 -23.12 -23.22 -2.15
C LEU A 870 -23.99 -21.97 -2.40
N LEU A 871 -24.93 -22.02 -3.35
CA LEU A 871 -25.93 -20.96 -3.56
C LEU A 871 -26.89 -20.85 -2.37
N GLY A 872 -27.48 -21.97 -1.90
CA GLY A 872 -28.38 -21.99 -0.74
C GLY A 872 -27.76 -21.41 0.53
N ARG A 873 -26.43 -21.51 0.68
CA ARG A 873 -25.66 -20.89 1.78
C ARG A 873 -25.52 -19.36 1.71
N LYS A 874 -26.15 -18.64 0.77
CA LYS A 874 -26.20 -17.16 0.70
C LYS A 874 -27.54 -16.61 1.19
N LYS A 875 -27.55 -15.51 1.96
CA LYS A 875 -28.77 -14.87 2.50
C LYS A 875 -29.89 -14.65 1.46
N ARG A 876 -29.55 -14.17 0.25
CA ARG A 876 -30.50 -13.95 -0.85
C ARG A 876 -31.28 -15.22 -1.26
N TRP A 877 -30.71 -16.38 -0.98
CA TRP A 877 -31.11 -17.72 -1.43
C TRP A 877 -31.41 -18.69 -0.29
N SER A 878 -31.17 -18.32 0.98
CA SER A 878 -31.31 -19.23 2.13
C SER A 878 -32.76 -19.57 2.49
N LYS A 879 -33.72 -18.94 1.81
CA LYS A 879 -35.16 -19.26 1.87
C LYS A 879 -35.59 -20.19 0.72
N CYS A 880 -34.69 -20.55 -0.19
CA CYS A 880 -34.99 -21.41 -1.33
C CYS A 880 -34.85 -22.90 -0.97
N LYS A 881 -35.84 -23.72 -1.35
CA LYS A 881 -35.80 -25.17 -1.14
C LYS A 881 -35.08 -25.85 -2.32
N ILE A 882 -34.02 -26.58 -2.03
CA ILE A 882 -33.34 -27.43 -3.03
C ILE A 882 -34.17 -28.72 -3.22
N ARG A 883 -34.34 -29.15 -4.48
CA ARG A 883 -34.96 -30.43 -4.85
C ARG A 883 -34.02 -31.21 -5.76
N VAL A 884 -33.86 -32.51 -5.53
CA VAL A 884 -33.02 -33.40 -6.35
C VAL A 884 -33.90 -34.43 -7.02
N PHE A 885 -33.87 -34.47 -8.35
CA PHE A 885 -34.59 -35.42 -9.20
C PHE A 885 -33.56 -36.40 -9.80
N VAL A 886 -33.50 -37.62 -9.27
CA VAL A 886 -32.49 -38.62 -9.67
C VAL A 886 -32.98 -39.47 -10.85
N GLY A 887 -32.11 -39.71 -11.83
CA GLY A 887 -32.43 -40.52 -13.02
C GLY A 887 -32.42 -42.03 -12.77
N GLY A 888 -33.46 -42.55 -12.13
CA GLY A 888 -33.62 -44.00 -11.86
C GLY A 888 -33.91 -44.86 -13.09
N GLN A 889 -33.62 -46.17 -12.99
CA GLN A 889 -34.09 -47.17 -13.95
C GLN A 889 -35.59 -47.47 -13.73
N ILE A 890 -36.33 -47.68 -14.82
CA ILE A 890 -37.80 -47.82 -14.85
C ILE A 890 -38.30 -49.07 -14.10
N ASN A 891 -37.45 -50.07 -13.90
CA ASN A 891 -37.80 -51.37 -13.32
C ASN A 891 -38.32 -51.32 -11.87
N ARG A 892 -38.20 -50.17 -11.18
CA ARG A 892 -38.61 -49.99 -9.77
C ARG A 892 -39.79 -49.03 -9.54
N MET A 893 -40.56 -48.71 -10.58
CA MET A 893 -41.79 -47.89 -10.49
C MET A 893 -43.06 -48.71 -10.68
N ASP A 894 -44.14 -48.28 -10.02
CA ASP A 894 -45.49 -48.86 -10.08
C ASP A 894 -46.01 -48.92 -11.53
N GLU A 895 -46.70 -50.01 -11.89
CA GLU A 895 -47.06 -50.28 -13.29
C GLU A 895 -48.08 -49.29 -13.87
N GLU A 896 -49.07 -48.88 -13.07
CA GLU A 896 -50.07 -47.89 -13.45
C GLU A 896 -49.44 -46.53 -13.82
N ARG A 897 -48.34 -46.17 -13.14
CA ARG A 897 -47.58 -44.95 -13.47
C ARG A 897 -46.78 -45.11 -14.76
N LYS A 898 -46.30 -46.31 -15.09
CA LYS A 898 -45.63 -46.59 -16.37
C LYS A 898 -46.61 -46.45 -17.55
N THR A 899 -47.78 -47.08 -17.47
CA THR A 899 -48.79 -47.07 -18.55
C THR A 899 -49.36 -45.67 -18.78
N PHE A 900 -49.76 -44.96 -17.72
CA PHE A 900 -50.31 -43.61 -17.84
C PHE A 900 -49.30 -42.59 -18.38
N LEU A 901 -48.02 -42.68 -17.97
CA LEU A 901 -46.97 -41.82 -18.53
C LEU A 901 -46.63 -42.19 -19.99
N ALA A 902 -46.57 -43.48 -20.33
CA ALA A 902 -46.27 -43.93 -21.68
C ALA A 902 -47.34 -43.48 -22.70
N LEU A 903 -48.62 -43.72 -22.41
CA LEU A 903 -49.72 -43.37 -23.31
C LEU A 903 -49.76 -41.86 -23.62
N LEU A 904 -49.49 -41.03 -22.61
CA LEU A 904 -49.48 -39.57 -22.69
C LEU A 904 -48.15 -38.98 -23.17
N LEU A 905 -47.09 -39.79 -23.36
CA LEU A 905 -45.81 -39.36 -23.96
C LEU A 905 -45.73 -39.69 -25.45
N THR A 906 -46.22 -40.86 -25.87
CA THR A 906 -45.96 -41.40 -27.22
C THR A 906 -46.74 -40.68 -28.33
N THR A 907 -47.99 -40.27 -28.06
CA THR A 907 -48.95 -39.83 -29.10
C THR A 907 -48.88 -38.34 -29.45
N LEU A 908 -48.67 -37.45 -28.47
CA LEU A 908 -48.76 -35.98 -28.66
C LEU A 908 -47.41 -35.26 -28.86
N LEU A 909 -46.28 -35.89 -28.51
CA LEU A 909 -44.95 -35.23 -28.51
C LEU A 909 -44.04 -35.65 -29.66
N SER A 910 -44.26 -36.84 -30.22
CA SER A 910 -43.36 -37.51 -31.18
C SER A 910 -43.31 -36.85 -32.56
N SER A 911 -44.42 -36.29 -33.05
CA SER A 911 -44.55 -35.73 -34.41
C SER A 911 -44.28 -34.22 -34.50
N LEU A 912 -44.52 -33.48 -33.42
CA LEU A 912 -44.44 -32.00 -33.38
C LEU A 912 -43.04 -31.48 -33.02
N SER A 913 -42.22 -32.30 -32.36
CA SER A 913 -40.89 -31.90 -31.88
C SER A 913 -39.73 -32.49 -32.70
N THR A 914 -39.97 -33.60 -33.41
CA THR A 914 -39.05 -34.12 -34.44
C THR A 914 -38.91 -33.15 -35.59
N LYS A 915 -40.02 -32.65 -36.15
CA LYS A 915 -40.02 -31.59 -37.17
C LYS A 915 -39.18 -30.38 -36.75
N ARG A 916 -39.40 -29.86 -35.53
CA ARG A 916 -38.62 -28.73 -34.99
C ARG A 916 -37.11 -29.01 -34.89
N PHE A 917 -36.70 -30.24 -34.56
CA PHE A 917 -35.29 -30.61 -34.56
C PHE A 917 -34.71 -30.65 -35.98
N GLU A 918 -35.50 -31.05 -36.99
CA GLU A 918 -35.11 -30.96 -38.39
C GLU A 918 -35.08 -29.50 -38.88
N ASP A 919 -36.03 -28.65 -38.47
CA ASP A 919 -36.06 -27.21 -38.77
C ASP A 919 -34.80 -26.49 -38.25
N LEU A 920 -34.35 -26.82 -37.02
CA LEU A 920 -33.10 -26.30 -36.42
C LEU A 920 -31.84 -26.71 -37.20
N ILE A 921 -31.91 -27.79 -37.99
CA ILE A 921 -30.78 -28.38 -38.72
C ILE A 921 -30.83 -28.08 -40.22
N ALA A 922 -32.00 -27.77 -40.78
CA ALA A 922 -32.21 -27.52 -42.20
C ALA A 922 -31.23 -26.48 -42.81
N PRO A 923 -30.89 -25.34 -42.16
CA PRO A 923 -29.91 -24.39 -42.69
C PRO A 923 -28.48 -24.95 -42.81
N PHE A 924 -28.20 -26.07 -42.13
CA PHE A 924 -26.88 -26.69 -42.04
C PHE A 924 -26.78 -28.03 -42.79
N ARG A 925 -27.82 -28.48 -43.52
CA ARG A 925 -27.71 -29.68 -44.36
C ARG A 925 -26.93 -29.41 -45.65
N LEU A 926 -26.21 -30.43 -46.13
CA LEU A 926 -25.47 -30.39 -47.39
C LEU A 926 -26.34 -30.81 -48.59
N ASN A 927 -27.40 -31.61 -48.36
CA ASN A 927 -28.34 -32.14 -49.36
C ASN A 927 -27.60 -32.88 -50.49
N ASP A 928 -26.82 -33.89 -50.10
CA ASP A 928 -25.83 -34.61 -50.89
C ASP A 928 -26.35 -35.93 -51.50
N GLY A 929 -27.56 -36.37 -51.17
CA GLY A 929 -28.11 -37.72 -51.43
C GLY A 929 -28.18 -38.27 -52.87
N PHE A 930 -27.59 -37.62 -53.88
CA PHE A 930 -27.41 -38.12 -55.26
C PHE A 930 -26.06 -37.71 -55.89
N LYS A 931 -25.02 -37.44 -55.09
CA LYS A 931 -23.70 -36.98 -55.57
C LYS A 931 -22.57 -37.94 -55.18
N ASP A 932 -21.57 -38.08 -56.05
CA ASP A 932 -20.43 -38.95 -55.83
C ASP A 932 -19.57 -38.53 -54.64
N GLU A 933 -18.97 -39.50 -53.95
CA GLU A 933 -18.22 -39.27 -52.69
C GLU A 933 -17.06 -38.27 -52.86
N ALA A 934 -16.44 -38.22 -54.04
CA ALA A 934 -15.43 -37.22 -54.39
C ALA A 934 -16.01 -35.79 -54.36
N THR A 935 -17.12 -35.56 -55.06
CA THR A 935 -17.82 -34.26 -55.10
C THR A 935 -18.40 -33.88 -53.73
N VAL A 936 -18.85 -34.86 -52.94
CA VAL A 936 -19.27 -34.62 -51.55
C VAL A 936 -18.10 -34.19 -50.67
N ASN A 937 -16.91 -34.78 -50.84
CA ASN A 937 -15.71 -34.37 -50.11
C ASN A 937 -15.16 -33.01 -50.58
N GLU A 938 -15.30 -32.66 -51.86
CA GLU A 938 -14.99 -31.33 -52.39
C GLU A 938 -15.93 -30.25 -51.82
N MET A 939 -17.25 -30.47 -51.85
CA MET A 939 -18.22 -29.58 -51.20
C MET A 939 -18.04 -29.50 -49.66
N ARG A 940 -17.56 -30.56 -49.00
CA ARG A 940 -17.16 -30.54 -47.58
C ARG A 940 -15.90 -29.69 -47.36
N HIS A 941 -14.99 -29.60 -48.33
CA HIS A 941 -13.81 -28.72 -48.26
C HIS A 941 -14.19 -27.23 -48.36
N ASP A 942 -15.17 -26.89 -49.20
CA ASP A 942 -15.70 -25.52 -49.33
C ASP A 942 -16.63 -25.10 -48.18
N CYS A 943 -17.31 -26.06 -47.53
CA CYS A 943 -18.33 -25.81 -46.50
C CYS A 943 -18.25 -26.80 -45.31
N PRO A 944 -17.14 -26.86 -44.55
CA PRO A 944 -16.91 -27.87 -43.50
C PRO A 944 -17.90 -27.83 -42.32
N TRP A 945 -18.68 -26.77 -42.18
CA TRP A 945 -19.73 -26.63 -41.16
C TRP A 945 -21.08 -27.25 -41.54
N LYS A 946 -21.26 -27.64 -42.81
CA LYS A 946 -22.47 -28.34 -43.29
C LYS A 946 -22.40 -29.82 -42.97
N ILE A 947 -23.55 -30.38 -42.63
CA ILE A 947 -23.73 -31.77 -42.25
C ILE A 947 -24.20 -32.55 -43.48
N SER A 948 -23.50 -33.64 -43.81
CA SER A 948 -23.91 -34.53 -44.90
C SER A 948 -25.09 -35.43 -44.54
N ASP A 949 -25.88 -35.84 -45.53
CA ASP A 949 -26.98 -36.78 -45.37
C ASP A 949 -26.47 -38.18 -44.98
N GLU A 950 -25.26 -38.55 -45.40
CA GLU A 950 -24.53 -39.72 -44.92
C GLU A 950 -24.22 -39.62 -43.42
N GLU A 951 -23.70 -38.50 -42.94
CA GLU A 951 -23.53 -38.27 -41.49
C GLU A 951 -24.87 -38.24 -40.74
N ILE A 952 -25.90 -37.62 -41.31
CA ILE A 952 -27.25 -37.58 -40.71
C ILE A 952 -27.79 -39.00 -40.57
N THR A 953 -27.71 -39.85 -41.61
CA THR A 953 -28.21 -41.24 -41.59
C THR A 953 -27.38 -42.15 -40.68
N LYS A 954 -26.05 -42.11 -40.77
CA LYS A 954 -25.06 -42.76 -39.88
C LYS A 954 -25.27 -42.40 -38.41
N HIS A 955 -25.72 -41.17 -38.15
CA HIS A 955 -26.14 -40.74 -36.83
C HIS A 955 -27.62 -40.99 -36.53
N LYS A 956 -28.54 -41.11 -37.50
CA LYS A 956 -30.02 -41.08 -37.33
C LYS A 956 -30.55 -42.10 -36.34
N ILE A 957 -29.93 -43.27 -36.24
CA ILE A 957 -30.28 -44.30 -35.23
C ILE A 957 -29.85 -43.83 -33.82
N LYS A 958 -28.62 -43.32 -33.68
CA LYS A 958 -28.06 -42.82 -32.41
C LYS A 958 -28.65 -41.46 -32.00
N VAL A 959 -29.00 -40.62 -32.97
CA VAL A 959 -29.58 -39.28 -32.81
C VAL A 959 -31.07 -39.41 -32.60
N GLY A 960 -31.80 -40.27 -33.32
CA GLY A 960 -33.20 -40.58 -33.03
C GLY A 960 -33.39 -40.97 -31.57
N TYR A 961 -32.62 -41.94 -31.08
CA TYR A 961 -32.63 -42.32 -29.65
C TYR A 961 -32.23 -41.18 -28.70
N ARG A 962 -31.22 -40.35 -29.04
CA ARG A 962 -30.77 -39.22 -28.19
C ARG A 962 -31.72 -38.04 -28.19
N VAL A 963 -32.38 -37.77 -29.31
CA VAL A 963 -33.37 -36.72 -29.53
C VAL A 963 -34.66 -37.15 -28.85
N GLU A 964 -35.15 -38.36 -29.09
CA GLU A 964 -36.30 -38.92 -28.36
C GLU A 964 -36.06 -38.94 -26.85
N ARG A 965 -34.86 -39.34 -26.38
CA ARG A 965 -34.48 -39.24 -24.96
C ARG A 965 -34.42 -37.80 -24.45
N ALA A 966 -33.87 -36.85 -25.22
CA ALA A 966 -33.79 -35.44 -24.84
C ALA A 966 -35.15 -34.75 -24.85
N LEU A 967 -36.04 -35.09 -25.78
CA LEU A 967 -37.43 -34.68 -25.85
C LEU A 967 -38.24 -35.27 -24.70
N ARG A 968 -38.01 -36.54 -24.33
CA ARG A 968 -38.58 -37.18 -23.15
C ARG A 968 -38.10 -36.49 -21.87
N THR A 969 -36.82 -36.12 -21.78
CA THR A 969 -36.28 -35.31 -20.68
C THR A 969 -36.90 -33.91 -20.66
N ARG A 970 -36.96 -33.19 -21.80
CA ARG A 970 -37.58 -31.86 -21.91
C ARG A 970 -39.08 -31.88 -21.59
N ALA A 971 -39.81 -32.89 -22.04
CA ALA A 971 -41.23 -33.07 -21.70
C ALA A 971 -41.41 -33.30 -20.19
N THR A 972 -40.53 -34.08 -19.55
CA THR A 972 -40.50 -34.23 -18.08
C THR A 972 -40.17 -32.90 -17.39
N LEU A 973 -39.15 -32.17 -17.85
CA LEU A 973 -38.78 -30.85 -17.32
C LEU A 973 -39.92 -29.83 -17.45
N GLN A 974 -40.56 -29.75 -18.61
CA GLN A 974 -41.68 -28.86 -18.87
C GLN A 974 -42.93 -29.27 -18.09
N ARG A 975 -43.24 -30.57 -17.94
CA ARG A 975 -44.35 -31.04 -17.10
C ARG A 975 -44.13 -30.73 -15.63
N ILE A 976 -42.93 -30.97 -15.09
CA ILE A 976 -42.61 -30.63 -13.70
C ILE A 976 -42.62 -29.11 -13.50
N ALA A 977 -42.08 -28.33 -14.44
CA ALA A 977 -42.14 -26.86 -14.38
C ALA A 977 -43.59 -26.32 -14.45
N ALA A 978 -44.43 -26.88 -15.32
CA ALA A 978 -45.83 -26.51 -15.46
C ALA A 978 -46.66 -26.88 -14.22
N PHE A 979 -46.44 -28.07 -13.64
CA PHE A 979 -47.10 -28.51 -12.41
C PHE A 979 -46.68 -27.67 -11.18
N ASN A 980 -45.49 -27.07 -11.22
CA ASN A 980 -44.96 -26.17 -10.17
C ASN A 980 -45.06 -24.67 -10.57
N HIS A 981 -46.08 -24.31 -11.35
CA HIS A 981 -46.18 -23.20 -12.33
C HIS A 981 -45.51 -21.83 -12.03
N CYS A 982 -45.27 -21.45 -10.78
CA CYS A 982 -44.71 -20.15 -10.38
C CYS A 982 -43.49 -20.17 -9.42
N LEU A 983 -42.98 -21.34 -8.98
CA LEU A 983 -42.09 -21.39 -7.81
C LEU A 983 -40.59 -21.64 -8.06
N SER A 984 -40.19 -22.26 -9.18
CA SER A 984 -38.78 -22.59 -9.43
C SER A 984 -37.99 -21.42 -10.02
N TYR A 985 -36.79 -21.16 -9.46
CA TYR A 985 -35.93 -20.05 -9.87
C TYR A 985 -34.79 -20.46 -10.81
N CYS A 986 -34.07 -21.54 -10.50
CA CYS A 986 -32.95 -22.04 -11.30
C CYS A 986 -33.09 -23.54 -11.54
N LEU A 987 -32.71 -23.96 -12.74
CA LEU A 987 -32.73 -25.34 -13.19
C LEU A 987 -31.31 -25.84 -13.42
N PHE A 988 -30.85 -26.80 -12.62
CA PHE A 988 -29.52 -27.41 -12.72
C PHE A 988 -29.62 -28.79 -13.37
N LEU A 989 -28.85 -28.99 -14.45
CA LEU A 989 -28.86 -30.20 -15.28
C LEU A 989 -27.43 -30.73 -15.47
N PRO A 990 -27.01 -31.79 -14.76
CA PRO A 990 -25.87 -32.62 -15.16
C PRO A 990 -26.00 -33.16 -16.58
N PHE A 991 -24.87 -33.24 -17.27
CA PHE A 991 -24.79 -33.44 -18.71
C PHE A 991 -23.60 -34.35 -19.07
N ARG A 992 -23.75 -35.65 -18.75
CA ARG A 992 -22.69 -36.66 -18.86
C ARG A 992 -22.23 -36.99 -20.29
N THR A 993 -23.16 -37.07 -21.25
CA THR A 993 -22.91 -37.77 -22.52
C THR A 993 -23.16 -36.93 -23.77
N LEU A 994 -22.38 -35.86 -23.91
CA LEU A 994 -21.95 -35.50 -25.26
C LEU A 994 -21.07 -36.62 -25.83
N PRO A 995 -21.16 -36.97 -27.13
CA PRO A 995 -19.97 -37.42 -27.81
C PRO A 995 -19.04 -36.20 -27.96
N VAL A 996 -18.17 -35.97 -26.99
CA VAL A 996 -16.78 -35.59 -27.36
C VAL A 996 -16.15 -36.84 -27.95
N GLY A 997 -16.70 -37.27 -29.09
CA GLY A 997 -16.04 -38.22 -29.96
C GLY A 997 -14.75 -37.55 -30.42
N ARG A 998 -13.68 -38.34 -30.54
CA ARG A 998 -12.39 -37.91 -31.13
C ARG A 998 -12.68 -37.00 -32.34
N LYS A 999 -12.00 -35.84 -32.41
CA LYS A 999 -12.25 -34.77 -33.42
C LYS A 999 -12.63 -35.38 -34.78
N GLY A 1000 -13.76 -34.96 -35.35
CA GLY A 1000 -14.30 -35.52 -36.59
C GLY A 1000 -15.34 -36.65 -36.44
N LYS A 1001 -15.92 -36.86 -35.25
CA LYS A 1001 -17.00 -37.86 -35.03
C LYS A 1001 -18.42 -37.31 -34.83
N CYS A 1002 -18.59 -35.99 -34.73
CA CYS A 1002 -19.90 -35.34 -34.68
C CYS A 1002 -19.73 -33.86 -35.08
N PRO A 1003 -20.53 -33.31 -36.02
CA PRO A 1003 -20.42 -31.92 -36.43
C PRO A 1003 -20.94 -30.93 -35.38
N SER A 1004 -20.35 -29.74 -35.37
CA SER A 1004 -20.58 -28.67 -34.37
C SER A 1004 -22.01 -28.12 -34.38
N SER A 1005 -22.62 -28.03 -35.56
CA SER A 1005 -24.00 -27.58 -35.80
C SER A 1005 -25.03 -28.56 -35.22
N LEU A 1006 -24.86 -29.87 -35.48
CA LEU A 1006 -25.68 -30.94 -34.91
C LEU A 1006 -25.64 -30.96 -33.36
N TYR A 1007 -24.49 -30.64 -32.77
CA TYR A 1007 -24.36 -30.50 -31.33
C TYR A 1007 -25.14 -29.28 -30.79
N MET A 1008 -24.96 -28.08 -31.34
CA MET A 1008 -25.72 -26.91 -30.85
C MET A 1008 -27.23 -27.10 -30.98
N ALA A 1009 -27.72 -27.70 -32.06
CA ALA A 1009 -29.14 -28.05 -32.20
C ALA A 1009 -29.65 -28.96 -31.06
N TRP A 1010 -28.81 -29.87 -30.54
CA TRP A 1010 -29.17 -30.73 -29.40
C TRP A 1010 -29.18 -29.98 -28.06
N LEU A 1011 -28.27 -29.02 -27.84
CA LEU A 1011 -28.33 -28.14 -26.65
C LEU A 1011 -29.55 -27.23 -26.68
N GLU A 1012 -29.81 -26.58 -27.81
CA GLU A 1012 -30.98 -25.72 -28.02
C GLU A 1012 -32.26 -26.52 -27.73
N THR A 1013 -32.37 -27.72 -28.28
CA THR A 1013 -33.52 -28.62 -28.05
C THR A 1013 -33.74 -28.94 -26.56
N LEU A 1014 -32.70 -28.90 -25.71
CA LEU A 1014 -32.77 -29.16 -24.28
C LEU A 1014 -33.11 -27.92 -23.43
N SER A 1015 -32.61 -26.72 -23.78
CA SER A 1015 -32.83 -25.49 -22.97
C SER A 1015 -33.98 -24.60 -23.46
N GLN A 1016 -34.33 -24.66 -24.74
CA GLN A 1016 -35.35 -23.81 -25.37
C GLN A 1016 -36.74 -23.97 -24.74
N ASP A 1017 -37.48 -22.85 -24.68
CA ASP A 1017 -38.82 -22.71 -24.07
C ASP A 1017 -38.90 -23.02 -22.56
N LEU A 1018 -37.77 -23.04 -21.84
CA LEU A 1018 -37.76 -23.11 -20.38
C LEU A 1018 -37.78 -21.71 -19.77
N ARG A 1019 -38.81 -21.43 -18.94
CA ARG A 1019 -38.98 -20.13 -18.25
C ARG A 1019 -37.86 -19.77 -17.25
N PRO A 1020 -37.33 -20.68 -16.40
CA PRO A 1020 -36.25 -20.33 -15.48
C PRO A 1020 -34.87 -20.41 -16.15
N PRO A 1021 -33.87 -19.61 -15.72
CA PRO A 1021 -32.47 -19.78 -16.15
C PRO A 1021 -31.95 -21.20 -15.90
N VAL A 1022 -31.32 -21.75 -16.93
CA VAL A 1022 -30.84 -23.13 -17.02
C VAL A 1022 -29.32 -23.18 -16.89
N ILE A 1023 -28.81 -24.12 -16.10
CA ILE A 1023 -27.39 -24.28 -15.82
C ILE A 1023 -27.02 -25.74 -16.14
N LEU A 1024 -26.37 -25.92 -17.29
CA LEU A 1024 -25.88 -27.20 -17.78
C LEU A 1024 -24.49 -27.45 -17.18
N THR A 1025 -24.27 -28.61 -16.57
CA THR A 1025 -23.04 -28.89 -15.80
C THR A 1025 -22.46 -30.25 -16.19
N ARG A 1026 -21.13 -30.34 -16.27
CA ARG A 1026 -20.40 -31.56 -16.62
C ARG A 1026 -19.18 -31.70 -15.72
N GLY A 1027 -19.07 -32.82 -15.02
CA GLY A 1027 -17.95 -33.13 -14.14
C GLY A 1027 -16.70 -33.58 -14.90
N ASN A 1028 -15.61 -33.74 -14.14
CA ASN A 1028 -14.38 -34.43 -14.55
C ASN A 1028 -14.31 -35.87 -14.01
N GLN A 1029 -15.37 -36.34 -13.34
CA GLN A 1029 -15.48 -37.67 -12.69
C GLN A 1029 -14.54 -37.86 -11.48
N GLU A 1030 -13.88 -36.81 -11.02
CA GLU A 1030 -13.23 -36.78 -9.70
C GLU A 1030 -14.27 -36.45 -8.61
N ASN A 1031 -14.14 -37.09 -7.44
CA ASN A 1031 -15.06 -36.87 -6.32
C ASN A 1031 -14.80 -35.52 -5.64
N VAL A 1032 -15.70 -34.55 -5.85
CA VAL A 1032 -15.67 -33.24 -5.16
C VAL A 1032 -16.55 -33.20 -3.90
N LEU A 1033 -17.15 -34.34 -3.54
CA LEU A 1033 -17.87 -34.57 -2.29
C LEU A 1033 -17.31 -35.82 -1.59
N THR A 1034 -17.24 -35.79 -0.27
CA THR A 1034 -16.97 -36.98 0.55
C THR A 1034 -18.23 -37.84 0.66
N PHE A 1035 -18.07 -39.15 0.84
CA PHE A 1035 -19.16 -40.14 0.97
C PHE A 1035 -20.27 -39.72 1.97
N TYR A 1036 -19.90 -39.09 3.10
CA TYR A 1036 -20.82 -38.52 4.10
C TYR A 1036 -21.63 -37.28 3.64
N CYS A 1037 -21.53 -36.88 2.37
CA CYS A 1037 -22.14 -35.69 1.78
C CYS A 1037 -22.74 -35.94 0.38
N GLN A 1038 -22.91 -37.21 -0.03
CA GLN A 1038 -23.58 -37.60 -1.29
C GLN A 1038 -25.08 -37.83 -1.08
#